data_AF-A0A9P0QT02-F1
#
_entry.id   AF-A0A9P0QT02-F1
#
_cell.length_a   1.000
_cell.length_b   1.000
_cell.length_c   1.000
_cell.angle_alpha   90.00
_cell.angle_beta   90.00
_cell.angle_gamma   90.00
#
_symmetry.space_group_name_H-M   'P 1'
#
loop_
_entity.id
_entity.type
_entity.pdbx_description
1 polymer ?
#
loop_
_entity_poly.entity_id
_entity_poly.type
_entity_poly.pdbx_seq_one_letter_code
_entity_poly.pdbx_strand_id
1 'polypeptide(L)'
;MGLLSLGTPLDWHKSKKFNEHVRDNGIEQLINIFKQHANRTNDTYFWGDEVEYMLVDVNDTKRTAKLSIENDHILEDFNDPVNHAELYKKVVAQNISFHPEYGRFMIEATPLRPYDGDLLDDYIYVEENMVKRRVVAQSQLPSNVLPLTLTAFPRMGCENFTSPQAKPIGPASQSLFLPDEIINRHVRFPTLTANIRKRRGCKVAINLPLYPDENTKLVDDSIPKNRDLFPSDKEPWLGASKPGHVYMDSMGFGMGASCLQVTMQASDIQHARYLYDALAPLTPVLLALSAATPIFKGFLVDQDVRWNVISGAVDDRTFIERDLEPLSGGIVDIFGGLDVSENDRFHVEALGGGIGINGDHIINKFGDTSIKTKDGKPIQKIPKSRYAPIDNYLGGSEYYKSEYNDIYSPINEKVYNKLTSADIAKYGFDDELATHFSHLFIRDPLVIFSERINQNNLLENDHFENIQSTNWQTLRFKPPGLYPEEKSLEKTPGWRVEFRPLDIQLTDFENAAFSVFISLLSKAILKFKPNFYQPISKIDENMNIAHEVDATIKSKFWFRNPKCWCLENEEFIGYDLSWFDRFINEGNDELGVDEVYVNGYSSHKNGVCDCSNSKEELRKLTTDEIINGSDTFPGLIKLVVKLISLELLPESAKHHCDSNELASKMLKLQSYLKLISYRASGKIPTIAKWLREQVVTSNLYKKDSKISDELNYEIIKKSIDITNYDDKSGLLESYFGKELKSYLTSNN
;
A
#
# COMPACT_ATOMS: atom_id res chain seq x y z
N MET A 1 -15.42 2.51 1.08
CA MET A 1 -15.62 3.29 2.33
C MET A 1 -16.80 4.24 2.12
N GLY A 2 -17.35 4.89 3.14
CA GLY A 2 -18.43 5.89 2.98
C GLY A 2 -17.88 7.28 3.28
N LEU A 3 -18.46 8.33 2.69
CA LEU A 3 -18.05 9.73 2.83
C LEU A 3 -17.55 10.05 4.24
N LEU A 4 -16.37 10.68 4.32
CA LEU A 4 -15.76 11.09 5.59
C LEU A 4 -16.78 11.86 6.44
N SER A 5 -16.90 11.50 7.72
CA SER A 5 -17.82 12.17 8.62
C SER A 5 -17.40 13.64 8.81
N LEU A 6 -18.34 14.55 8.56
CA LEU A 6 -18.18 15.96 8.90
C LEU A 6 -18.23 16.14 10.42
N GLY A 7 -17.37 17.01 10.94
CA GLY A 7 -17.29 17.32 12.37
C GLY A 7 -16.25 18.39 12.65
N THR A 8 -16.17 18.84 13.90
CA THR A 8 -15.22 19.86 14.32
C THR A 8 -13.92 19.20 14.78
N PRO A 9 -12.82 19.24 13.99
CA PRO A 9 -11.58 18.58 14.36
C PRO A 9 -10.89 19.30 15.52
N LEU A 10 -10.32 18.53 16.43
CA LEU A 10 -9.47 19.04 17.50
C LEU A 10 -8.04 19.24 17.00
N ASP A 11 -7.46 20.41 17.31
CA ASP A 11 -6.02 20.61 17.20
C ASP A 11 -5.27 19.76 18.23
N TRP A 12 -4.01 19.41 17.92
CA TRP A 12 -3.17 18.53 18.75
C TRP A 12 -3.16 18.88 20.25
N HIS A 13 -3.10 20.17 20.63
CA HIS A 13 -3.01 20.54 22.05
C HIS A 13 -4.30 20.26 22.82
N LYS A 14 -5.45 20.25 22.12
CA LYS A 14 -6.73 19.83 22.68
C LYS A 14 -6.94 18.33 22.56
N SER A 15 -6.61 17.74 21.41
CA SER A 15 -6.87 16.32 21.13
C SER A 15 -6.05 15.39 22.04
N LYS A 16 -4.78 15.75 22.34
CA LYS A 16 -3.89 14.90 23.14
C LYS A 16 -4.41 14.54 24.53
N LYS A 17 -5.30 15.39 25.08
CA LYS A 17 -5.95 15.17 26.39
C LYS A 17 -6.92 13.99 26.38
N PHE A 18 -7.32 13.52 25.19
CA PHE A 18 -8.25 12.42 24.99
C PHE A 18 -7.56 11.15 24.46
N ASN A 19 -6.22 11.11 24.38
CA ASN A 19 -5.50 9.98 23.80
C ASN A 19 -5.82 8.65 24.51
N GLU A 20 -5.68 8.59 25.84
CA GLU A 20 -6.04 7.40 26.62
C GLU A 20 -7.55 7.10 26.56
N HIS A 21 -8.41 8.12 26.58
CA HIS A 21 -9.85 7.93 26.47
C HIS A 21 -10.24 7.23 25.16
N VAL A 22 -9.69 7.68 24.02
CA VAL A 22 -9.93 7.04 22.72
C VAL A 22 -9.36 5.62 22.68
N ARG A 23 -8.17 5.37 23.25
CA ARG A 23 -7.61 4.01 23.33
C ARG A 23 -8.48 3.07 24.15
N ASP A 24 -8.91 3.52 25.33
CA ASP A 24 -9.71 2.69 26.25
C ASP A 24 -11.05 2.30 25.64
N ASN A 25 -11.75 3.25 25.03
CA ASN A 25 -13.02 3.00 24.35
C ASN A 25 -12.80 2.20 23.05
N GLY A 26 -11.74 2.48 22.29
CA GLY A 26 -11.41 1.72 21.08
C GLY A 26 -11.16 0.23 21.35
N ILE A 27 -10.54 -0.12 22.49
CA ILE A 27 -10.41 -1.51 22.89
C ILE A 27 -11.74 -2.13 23.34
N GLU A 28 -12.61 -1.39 24.02
CA GLU A 28 -13.96 -1.90 24.31
C GLU A 28 -14.74 -2.19 23.02
N GLN A 29 -14.66 -1.30 22.03
CA GLN A 29 -15.28 -1.49 20.71
C GLN A 29 -14.73 -2.73 20.01
N LEU A 30 -13.41 -2.92 20.01
CA LEU A 30 -12.76 -4.10 19.43
C LEU A 30 -13.22 -5.40 20.13
N ILE A 31 -13.25 -5.41 21.45
CA ILE A 31 -13.73 -6.57 22.23
C ILE A 31 -15.19 -6.90 21.86
N ASN A 32 -16.04 -5.89 21.72
CA ASN A 32 -17.43 -6.08 21.33
C ASN A 32 -17.57 -6.62 19.90
N ILE A 33 -16.70 -6.20 18.97
CA ILE A 33 -16.63 -6.76 17.62
C ILE A 33 -16.33 -8.26 17.70
N PHE A 34 -15.28 -8.64 18.45
CA PHE A 34 -14.91 -10.06 18.61
C PHE A 34 -16.02 -10.87 19.26
N LYS A 35 -16.72 -10.32 20.27
CA LYS A 35 -17.88 -10.99 20.89
C LYS A 35 -19.01 -11.22 19.89
N GLN A 36 -19.36 -10.21 19.08
CA GLN A 36 -20.46 -10.31 18.11
C GLN A 36 -20.16 -11.29 16.97
N HIS A 37 -18.90 -11.37 16.54
CA HIS A 37 -18.48 -12.17 15.38
C HIS A 37 -17.73 -13.46 15.74
N ALA A 38 -17.70 -13.86 17.01
CA ALA A 38 -16.92 -15.01 17.51
C ALA A 38 -17.24 -16.33 16.78
N ASN A 39 -18.50 -16.53 16.38
CA ASN A 39 -18.97 -17.76 15.72
C ASN A 39 -19.16 -17.59 14.20
N ARG A 40 -18.68 -16.47 13.62
CA ARG A 40 -18.86 -16.16 12.21
C ARG A 40 -18.01 -17.09 11.35
N THR A 41 -18.65 -17.82 10.44
CA THR A 41 -18.01 -18.77 9.52
C THR A 41 -18.72 -18.79 8.17
N ASN A 42 -18.07 -19.38 7.16
CA ASN A 42 -18.61 -19.58 5.81
C ASN A 42 -18.98 -18.29 5.07
N ASP A 43 -18.25 -17.21 5.33
CA ASP A 43 -18.36 -16.00 4.52
C ASP A 43 -17.95 -16.29 3.07
N THR A 44 -18.73 -15.77 2.12
CA THR A 44 -18.37 -15.78 0.70
C THR A 44 -17.05 -15.04 0.49
N TYR A 45 -16.21 -15.54 -0.41
CA TYR A 45 -14.96 -14.89 -0.78
C TYR A 45 -15.22 -13.67 -1.67
N PHE A 46 -15.68 -12.59 -1.04
CA PHE A 46 -15.83 -11.30 -1.68
C PHE A 46 -14.50 -10.55 -1.69
N TRP A 47 -14.25 -9.78 -2.74
CA TRP A 47 -13.06 -8.95 -2.82
C TRP A 47 -13.32 -7.68 -3.62
N GLY A 48 -12.41 -6.73 -3.56
CA GLY A 48 -12.51 -5.48 -4.33
C GLY A 48 -11.18 -4.75 -4.39
N ASP A 49 -11.00 -3.99 -5.46
CA ASP A 49 -9.86 -3.11 -5.66
C ASP A 49 -10.20 -1.66 -5.27
N GLU A 50 -9.16 -0.90 -4.92
CA GLU A 50 -9.21 0.55 -4.72
C GLU A 50 -8.14 1.18 -5.63
N VAL A 51 -8.58 2.05 -6.54
CA VAL A 51 -7.72 2.74 -7.51
C VAL A 51 -7.69 4.23 -7.21
N GLU A 52 -6.48 4.78 -7.12
CA GLU A 52 -6.24 6.20 -6.88
C GLU A 52 -5.76 6.89 -8.16
N TYR A 53 -6.39 8.03 -8.50
CA TYR A 53 -6.09 8.86 -9.66
C TYR A 53 -5.52 10.20 -9.21
N MET A 54 -4.66 10.79 -10.05
CA MET A 54 -4.25 12.20 -9.99
C MET A 54 -4.89 12.96 -11.14
N LEU A 55 -5.50 14.10 -10.84
CA LEU A 55 -6.04 15.05 -11.79
C LEU A 55 -4.91 15.92 -12.33
N VAL A 56 -4.63 15.79 -13.63
CA VAL A 56 -3.52 16.49 -14.29
C VAL A 56 -4.06 17.41 -15.39
N ASP A 57 -3.84 18.71 -15.25
CA ASP A 57 -4.07 19.73 -16.27
C ASP A 57 -2.91 19.71 -17.29
N VAL A 58 -3.22 19.31 -18.52
CA VAL A 58 -2.29 19.18 -19.63
C VAL A 58 -2.57 20.28 -20.66
N ASN A 59 -1.58 21.14 -20.88
CA ASN A 59 -1.66 22.21 -21.87
C ASN A 59 -0.65 21.97 -23.00
N ASP A 60 -1.14 21.46 -24.13
CA ASP A 60 -0.28 21.15 -25.29
C ASP A 60 0.33 22.40 -25.93
N THR A 61 -0.35 23.56 -25.88
CA THR A 61 0.17 24.82 -26.44
C THR A 61 1.34 25.38 -25.62
N LYS A 62 1.24 25.32 -24.30
CA LYS A 62 2.29 25.78 -23.37
C LYS A 62 3.31 24.69 -23.03
N ARG A 63 3.08 23.45 -23.47
CA ARG A 63 3.89 22.26 -23.13
C ARG A 63 4.08 22.12 -21.62
N THR A 64 2.98 22.17 -20.87
CA THR A 64 2.98 22.03 -19.40
C THR A 64 2.00 20.97 -18.95
N ALA A 65 2.38 20.19 -17.94
CA ALA A 65 1.49 19.30 -17.20
C ALA A 65 1.56 19.67 -15.71
N LYS A 66 0.42 19.84 -15.04
CA LYS A 66 0.31 20.34 -13.66
C LYS A 66 -0.78 19.63 -12.88
N LEU A 67 -0.64 19.52 -11.57
CA LEU A 67 -1.71 18.98 -10.71
C LEU A 67 -2.89 19.95 -10.65
N SER A 68 -4.08 19.48 -11.01
CA SER A 68 -5.32 20.25 -10.97
C SER A 68 -5.90 20.26 -9.55
N ILE A 69 -5.97 21.42 -8.92
CA ILE A 69 -6.42 21.59 -7.52
C ILE A 69 -7.74 22.39 -7.38
N GLU A 70 -8.48 22.58 -8.48
CA GLU A 70 -9.79 23.26 -8.50
C GLU A 70 -10.97 22.37 -8.90
N ASN A 71 -10.69 21.16 -9.39
CA ASN A 71 -11.71 20.22 -9.86
C ASN A 71 -12.12 19.20 -8.80
N ASP A 72 -11.91 19.49 -7.51
CA ASP A 72 -12.23 18.59 -6.39
C ASP A 72 -13.74 18.49 -6.09
N HIS A 73 -14.53 19.47 -6.55
CA HIS A 73 -15.99 19.49 -6.38
C HIS A 73 -16.70 18.26 -6.95
N ILE A 74 -16.13 17.61 -7.98
CA ILE A 74 -16.73 16.43 -8.61
C ILE A 74 -16.94 15.27 -7.62
N LEU A 75 -16.15 15.19 -6.55
CA LEU A 75 -16.33 14.17 -5.50
C LEU A 75 -17.64 14.36 -4.73
N GLU A 76 -18.08 15.61 -4.55
CA GLU A 76 -19.38 15.93 -3.97
C GLU A 76 -20.49 15.58 -4.99
N ASP A 77 -20.31 15.98 -6.24
CA ASP A 77 -21.27 15.73 -7.33
C ASP A 77 -21.54 14.23 -7.55
N PHE A 78 -20.51 13.38 -7.52
CA PHE A 78 -20.66 11.92 -7.66
C PHE A 78 -21.49 11.29 -6.53
N ASN A 79 -21.51 11.93 -5.36
CA ASN A 79 -22.09 11.42 -4.14
C ASN A 79 -23.36 12.15 -3.70
N ASP A 80 -23.88 13.08 -4.51
CA ASP A 80 -25.08 13.86 -4.19
C ASP A 80 -26.34 13.30 -4.90
N PRO A 81 -27.18 12.50 -4.20
CA PRO A 81 -28.41 11.95 -4.78
C PRO A 81 -29.52 12.99 -4.99
N VAL A 82 -29.37 14.22 -4.51
CA VAL A 82 -30.39 15.27 -4.55
C VAL A 82 -30.09 16.28 -5.65
N ASN A 83 -28.94 16.96 -5.59
CA ASN A 83 -28.60 18.03 -6.54
C ASN A 83 -27.98 17.48 -7.83
N HIS A 84 -27.34 16.30 -7.78
CA HIS A 84 -26.71 15.64 -8.93
C HIS A 84 -27.32 14.26 -9.20
N ALA A 85 -28.64 14.14 -9.02
CA ALA A 85 -29.36 12.86 -9.04
C ALA A 85 -29.14 12.00 -10.30
N GLU A 86 -29.00 12.59 -11.49
CA GLU A 86 -28.74 11.85 -12.72
C GLU A 86 -27.32 11.25 -12.76
N LEU A 87 -26.32 12.03 -12.34
CA LEU A 87 -24.94 11.58 -12.23
C LEU A 87 -24.80 10.51 -11.15
N TYR A 88 -25.38 10.74 -9.96
CA TYR A 88 -25.42 9.75 -8.88
C TYR A 88 -26.05 8.43 -9.34
N LYS A 89 -27.21 8.48 -10.02
CA LYS A 89 -27.85 7.29 -10.59
C LYS A 89 -26.95 6.59 -11.61
N LYS A 90 -26.23 7.34 -12.45
CA LYS A 90 -25.28 6.80 -13.42
C LYS A 90 -24.12 6.08 -12.71
N VAL A 91 -23.52 6.69 -11.69
CA VAL A 91 -22.44 6.12 -10.87
C VAL A 91 -22.90 4.80 -10.24
N VAL A 92 -24.05 4.80 -9.57
CA VAL A 92 -24.62 3.62 -8.92
C VAL A 92 -24.96 2.53 -9.94
N ALA A 93 -25.61 2.88 -11.05
CA ALA A 93 -25.98 1.93 -12.11
C ALA A 93 -24.77 1.27 -12.77
N GLN A 94 -23.61 1.95 -12.78
CA GLN A 94 -22.36 1.42 -13.30
C GLN A 94 -21.51 0.67 -12.26
N ASN A 95 -22.04 0.46 -11.05
CA ASN A 95 -21.34 -0.21 -9.95
C ASN A 95 -20.04 0.52 -9.54
N ILE A 96 -20.09 1.84 -9.38
CA ILE A 96 -18.93 2.66 -9.02
C ILE A 96 -19.17 3.36 -7.69
N SER A 97 -18.11 3.56 -6.92
CA SER A 97 -18.09 4.42 -5.74
C SER A 97 -16.84 5.28 -5.75
N PHE A 98 -16.98 6.58 -5.45
CA PHE A 98 -15.88 7.56 -5.46
C PHE A 98 -15.66 8.12 -4.05
N HIS A 99 -14.39 8.19 -3.62
CA HIS A 99 -13.99 8.65 -2.29
C HIS A 99 -12.94 9.76 -2.37
N PRO A 100 -12.93 10.69 -1.40
CA PRO A 100 -11.85 11.66 -1.27
C PRO A 100 -10.57 11.01 -0.75
N GLU A 101 -9.45 11.39 -1.35
CA GLU A 101 -8.10 11.09 -0.84
C GLU A 101 -7.40 12.35 -0.30
N TYR A 102 -6.20 12.20 0.27
CA TYR A 102 -5.43 13.29 0.87
C TYR A 102 -5.21 14.46 -0.10
N GLY A 103 -4.81 14.16 -1.33
CA GLY A 103 -4.60 15.17 -2.36
C GLY A 103 -5.93 15.75 -2.84
N ARG A 104 -6.04 17.08 -2.90
CA ARG A 104 -7.15 17.78 -3.55
C ARG A 104 -7.23 17.45 -5.05
N PHE A 105 -6.09 17.14 -5.63
CA PHE A 105 -5.97 16.67 -7.01
C PHE A 105 -6.20 15.15 -7.12
N MET A 106 -6.59 14.44 -6.05
CA MET A 106 -6.76 12.99 -6.08
C MET A 106 -8.23 12.57 -6.05
N ILE A 107 -8.50 11.45 -6.69
CA ILE A 107 -9.77 10.72 -6.61
C ILE A 107 -9.43 9.27 -6.27
N GLU A 108 -10.10 8.69 -5.29
CA GLU A 108 -10.13 7.23 -5.12
C GLU A 108 -11.45 6.70 -5.71
N ALA A 109 -11.40 5.55 -6.39
CA ALA A 109 -12.59 4.88 -6.87
C ALA A 109 -12.53 3.36 -6.68
N THR A 110 -13.66 2.79 -6.27
CA THR A 110 -13.85 1.36 -5.98
C THR A 110 -15.05 0.84 -6.77
N PRO A 111 -15.22 -0.50 -6.92
CA PRO A 111 -16.53 -1.00 -7.32
C PRO A 111 -17.52 -0.71 -6.17
N LEU A 112 -18.79 -0.42 -6.50
CA LEU A 112 -19.82 -0.15 -5.49
C LEU A 112 -20.16 -1.42 -4.69
N ARG A 113 -20.31 -2.53 -5.41
CA ARG A 113 -20.47 -3.87 -4.84
C ARG A 113 -19.16 -4.65 -5.00
N PRO A 114 -18.74 -5.43 -3.99
CA PRO A 114 -17.57 -6.27 -4.12
C PRO A 114 -17.77 -7.32 -5.22
N TYR A 115 -16.67 -7.78 -5.77
CA TYR A 115 -16.62 -8.91 -6.69
C TYR A 115 -16.78 -10.23 -5.93
N ASP A 116 -17.47 -11.18 -6.54
CA ASP A 116 -17.59 -12.55 -6.07
C ASP A 116 -16.44 -13.39 -6.65
N GLY A 117 -15.51 -13.82 -5.80
CA GLY A 117 -14.34 -14.56 -6.26
C GLY A 117 -14.61 -16.03 -6.61
N ASP A 118 -15.86 -16.50 -6.50
CA ASP A 118 -16.32 -17.79 -7.03
C ASP A 118 -16.81 -17.68 -8.49
N LEU A 119 -16.99 -16.46 -9.00
CA LEU A 119 -17.46 -16.22 -10.37
C LEU A 119 -16.32 -15.78 -11.29
N LEU A 120 -16.07 -16.57 -12.34
CA LEU A 120 -15.08 -16.22 -13.39
C LEU A 120 -15.35 -14.82 -13.98
N ASP A 121 -16.62 -14.50 -14.24
CA ASP A 121 -17.02 -13.26 -14.88
C ASP A 121 -16.63 -12.02 -14.08
N ASP A 122 -16.60 -12.11 -12.75
CA ASP A 122 -16.22 -11.00 -11.89
C ASP A 122 -14.72 -10.67 -12.00
N TYR A 123 -13.85 -11.66 -12.22
CA TYR A 123 -12.42 -11.42 -12.53
C TYR A 123 -12.22 -10.75 -13.90
N ILE A 124 -13.10 -11.04 -14.86
CA ILE A 124 -13.07 -10.44 -16.20
C ILE A 124 -13.61 -9.01 -16.18
N TYR A 125 -14.61 -8.75 -15.32
CA TYR A 125 -15.32 -7.48 -15.18
C TYR A 125 -14.48 -6.37 -14.53
N VAL A 126 -13.41 -6.70 -13.79
CA VAL A 126 -12.58 -5.72 -13.05
C VAL A 126 -12.11 -4.57 -13.94
N GLU A 127 -11.48 -4.88 -15.08
CA GLU A 127 -10.99 -3.86 -16.02
C GLU A 127 -12.14 -3.03 -16.60
N GLU A 128 -13.26 -3.66 -16.96
CA GLU A 128 -14.43 -2.94 -17.47
C GLU A 128 -14.92 -1.93 -16.42
N ASN A 129 -14.96 -2.32 -15.15
CA ASN A 129 -15.34 -1.44 -14.06
C ASN A 129 -14.34 -0.29 -13.88
N MET A 130 -13.02 -0.55 -13.90
CA MET A 130 -11.98 0.49 -13.84
C MET A 130 -12.08 1.49 -15.00
N VAL A 131 -12.30 1.01 -16.23
CA VAL A 131 -12.54 1.85 -17.42
C VAL A 131 -13.77 2.73 -17.20
N LYS A 132 -14.88 2.16 -16.70
CA LYS A 132 -16.09 2.95 -16.37
C LYS A 132 -15.81 4.03 -15.34
N ARG A 133 -15.02 3.74 -14.28
CA ARG A 133 -14.60 4.74 -13.27
C ARG A 133 -13.87 5.90 -13.94
N ARG A 134 -12.87 5.62 -14.78
CA ARG A 134 -12.09 6.64 -15.49
C ARG A 134 -12.96 7.47 -16.45
N VAL A 135 -13.83 6.82 -17.22
CA VAL A 135 -14.75 7.50 -18.15
C VAL A 135 -15.75 8.40 -17.42
N VAL A 136 -16.32 7.91 -16.31
CA VAL A 136 -17.25 8.72 -15.49
C VAL A 136 -16.53 9.90 -14.87
N ALA A 137 -15.33 9.70 -14.31
CA ALA A 137 -14.50 10.78 -13.78
C ALA A 137 -14.19 11.83 -14.86
N GLN A 138 -13.67 11.41 -16.01
CA GLN A 138 -13.36 12.29 -17.14
C GLN A 138 -14.59 13.07 -17.64
N SER A 139 -15.79 12.48 -17.58
CA SER A 139 -17.02 13.16 -18.04
C SER A 139 -17.42 14.37 -17.22
N GLN A 140 -16.90 14.51 -15.99
CA GLN A 140 -17.12 15.67 -15.11
C GLN A 140 -15.92 16.63 -15.09
N LEU A 141 -14.88 16.36 -15.88
CA LEU A 141 -13.67 17.16 -15.92
C LEU A 141 -13.58 17.96 -17.23
N PRO A 142 -12.92 19.14 -17.21
CA PRO A 142 -12.49 19.80 -18.44
C PRO A 142 -11.67 18.87 -19.33
N SER A 143 -11.75 19.02 -20.65
CA SER A 143 -11.07 18.12 -21.59
C SER A 143 -9.54 18.12 -21.47
N ASN A 144 -8.96 19.19 -20.92
CA ASN A 144 -7.52 19.31 -20.64
C ASN A 144 -7.12 18.75 -19.26
N VAL A 145 -8.08 18.39 -18.40
CA VAL A 145 -7.81 17.79 -17.08
C VAL A 145 -8.12 16.30 -17.14
N LEU A 146 -7.08 15.50 -16.97
CA LEU A 146 -7.14 14.05 -17.14
C LEU A 146 -6.98 13.34 -15.78
N PRO A 147 -7.82 12.36 -15.43
CA PRO A 147 -7.61 11.48 -14.29
C PRO A 147 -6.60 10.40 -14.66
N LEU A 148 -5.34 10.59 -14.28
CA LEU A 148 -4.23 9.68 -14.57
C LEU A 148 -3.89 8.83 -13.35
N THR A 149 -3.64 7.55 -13.55
CA THR A 149 -3.17 6.64 -12.49
C THR A 149 -1.65 6.72 -12.41
N LEU A 150 -1.15 7.78 -11.77
CA LEU A 150 0.27 8.03 -11.53
C LEU A 150 0.58 7.76 -10.08
N THR A 151 1.57 6.93 -9.78
CA THR A 151 1.97 6.70 -8.38
C THR A 151 2.54 7.95 -7.73
N ALA A 152 3.37 8.73 -8.41
CA ALA A 152 3.82 10.04 -7.92
C ALA A 152 3.86 11.05 -9.06
N PHE A 153 3.45 12.30 -8.78
CA PHE A 153 3.57 13.36 -9.77
C PHE A 153 5.04 13.85 -9.84
N PRO A 154 5.72 13.75 -11.01
CA PRO A 154 7.18 13.88 -11.08
C PRO A 154 7.72 15.20 -10.53
N ARG A 155 7.01 16.32 -10.74
CA ARG A 155 7.42 17.68 -10.32
C ARG A 155 6.65 18.22 -9.11
N MET A 156 6.08 17.35 -8.28
CA MET A 156 5.36 17.79 -7.08
C MET A 156 6.28 18.64 -6.18
N GLY A 157 5.85 19.83 -5.77
CA GLY A 157 6.67 20.73 -4.93
C GLY A 157 7.78 21.51 -5.67
N CYS A 158 7.86 21.40 -7.00
CA CYS A 158 8.64 22.35 -7.80
C CYS A 158 7.88 23.66 -8.02
N GLU A 159 8.52 24.71 -8.52
CA GLU A 159 7.79 25.92 -8.92
C GLU A 159 6.72 25.62 -9.98
N ASN A 160 5.57 26.27 -9.89
CA ASN A 160 4.47 26.21 -10.89
C ASN A 160 3.86 24.82 -11.15
N PHE A 161 3.98 23.87 -10.21
CA PHE A 161 3.50 22.49 -10.38
C PHE A 161 1.98 22.27 -10.27
N THR A 162 1.22 23.28 -9.82
CA THR A 162 -0.24 23.22 -9.67
C THR A 162 -0.98 24.10 -10.67
N SER A 163 -2.21 23.71 -11.00
CA SER A 163 -3.18 24.48 -11.77
C SER A 163 -4.48 24.63 -10.96
N PRO A 164 -4.86 25.87 -10.57
CA PRO A 164 -4.09 27.11 -10.66
C PRO A 164 -2.81 27.05 -9.82
N GLN A 165 -1.92 28.01 -10.06
CA GLN A 165 -0.69 28.13 -9.29
C GLN A 165 -0.99 28.49 -7.83
N ALA A 166 -0.50 27.69 -6.89
CA ALA A 166 -0.57 27.95 -5.45
C ALA A 166 0.84 28.18 -4.87
N LYS A 167 0.92 28.78 -3.68
CA LYS A 167 2.18 29.11 -3.01
C LYS A 167 2.31 28.38 -1.68
N PRO A 168 3.49 27.84 -1.33
CA PRO A 168 3.73 27.19 -0.04
C PRO A 168 3.78 28.23 1.07
N ILE A 169 2.63 28.69 1.54
CA ILE A 169 2.47 29.65 2.66
C ILE A 169 1.46 29.17 3.71
N GLY A 170 1.00 27.93 3.56
CA GLY A 170 -0.07 27.35 4.37
C GLY A 170 0.38 26.94 5.79
N PRO A 171 -0.47 27.13 6.81
CA PRO A 171 -0.13 26.87 8.20
C PRO A 171 -0.27 25.39 8.62
N ALA A 172 -0.94 24.54 7.85
CA ALA A 172 -1.13 23.13 8.17
C ALA A 172 0.19 22.36 8.01
N SER A 173 0.75 22.35 6.80
CA SER A 173 2.03 21.70 6.53
C SER A 173 3.24 22.52 6.96
N GLN A 174 3.18 23.86 6.82
CA GLN A 174 4.34 24.77 6.89
C GLN A 174 5.48 24.39 5.92
N SER A 175 5.17 23.62 4.88
CA SER A 175 6.15 23.13 3.91
C SER A 175 6.87 24.29 3.22
N LEU A 176 8.13 24.05 2.85
CA LEU A 176 8.90 24.92 1.96
C LEU A 176 8.46 24.81 0.50
N PHE A 177 7.83 23.69 0.13
CA PHE A 177 7.59 23.29 -1.26
C PHE A 177 6.11 23.17 -1.59
N LEU A 178 5.30 22.65 -0.66
CA LEU A 178 3.90 22.30 -0.89
C LEU A 178 2.94 23.37 -0.35
N PRO A 179 2.09 23.98 -1.21
CA PRO A 179 0.92 24.74 -0.77
C PRO A 179 -0.05 23.86 0.00
N ASP A 180 -0.74 24.39 1.02
CA ASP A 180 -1.81 23.64 1.68
C ASP A 180 -3.04 23.48 0.78
N GLU A 181 -3.13 24.26 -0.32
CA GLU A 181 -4.17 24.13 -1.33
C GLU A 181 -4.12 22.78 -2.07
N ILE A 182 -3.01 22.04 -1.98
CA ILE A 182 -2.98 20.66 -2.50
C ILE A 182 -3.68 19.68 -1.57
N ILE A 183 -3.97 20.06 -0.33
CA ILE A 183 -4.63 19.21 0.65
C ILE A 183 -6.13 19.27 0.40
N ASN A 184 -6.77 18.10 0.36
CA ASN A 184 -8.21 17.97 0.23
C ASN A 184 -8.93 18.82 1.29
N ARG A 185 -10.03 19.45 0.89
CA ARG A 185 -10.78 20.42 1.73
C ARG A 185 -11.45 19.77 2.93
N HIS A 186 -11.71 18.46 2.89
CA HIS A 186 -12.28 17.77 4.02
C HIS A 186 -11.35 17.90 5.23
N VAL A 187 -11.88 18.46 6.31
CA VAL A 187 -11.12 18.94 7.49
C VAL A 187 -10.22 17.88 8.14
N ARG A 188 -10.52 16.58 7.96
CA ARG A 188 -9.67 15.46 8.37
C ARG A 188 -8.22 15.62 7.89
N PHE A 189 -8.00 15.94 6.63
CA PHE A 189 -6.66 15.91 6.00
C PHE A 189 -5.73 17.04 6.44
N PRO A 190 -6.14 18.34 6.46
CA PRO A 190 -5.31 19.41 6.99
C PRO A 190 -5.11 19.25 8.51
N THR A 191 -6.10 18.74 9.25
CA THR A 191 -5.93 18.43 10.68
C THR A 191 -4.89 17.33 10.89
N LEU A 192 -4.95 16.23 10.13
CA LEU A 192 -3.96 15.15 10.21
C LEU A 192 -2.55 15.68 9.91
N THR A 193 -2.40 16.47 8.86
CA THR A 193 -1.13 17.13 8.49
C THR A 193 -0.57 17.97 9.64
N ALA A 194 -1.41 18.83 10.21
CA ALA A 194 -1.00 19.73 11.29
C ALA A 194 -0.71 18.97 12.59
N ASN A 195 -1.52 17.96 12.94
CA ASN A 195 -1.39 17.22 14.18
C ASN A 195 -0.17 16.29 14.18
N ILE A 196 0.18 15.66 13.05
CA ILE A 196 1.44 14.91 12.91
C ILE A 196 2.64 15.83 13.17
N ARG A 197 2.71 16.98 12.49
CA ARG A 197 3.80 17.96 12.67
C ARG A 197 3.88 18.46 14.12
N LYS A 198 2.74 18.80 14.73
CA LYS A 198 2.69 19.28 16.12
C LYS A 198 3.06 18.19 17.13
N ARG A 199 2.61 16.95 16.93
CA ARG A 199 2.99 15.80 17.76
C ARG A 199 4.49 15.52 17.66
N ARG A 200 5.02 15.49 16.43
CA ARG A 200 6.44 15.27 16.15
C ARG A 200 7.33 16.36 16.73
N GLY A 201 6.84 17.61 16.77
CA GLY A 201 7.55 18.81 17.22
C GLY A 201 8.32 19.54 16.12
N CYS A 202 8.49 18.92 14.96
CA CYS A 202 9.08 19.48 13.74
C CYS A 202 8.33 18.96 12.51
N LYS A 203 8.69 19.45 11.31
CA LYS A 203 8.16 18.85 10.08
C LYS A 203 8.62 17.39 9.96
N VAL A 204 7.87 16.63 9.17
CA VAL A 204 8.38 15.36 8.65
C VAL A 204 9.61 15.64 7.78
N ALA A 205 10.52 14.67 7.68
CA ALA A 205 11.77 14.83 6.95
C ALA A 205 12.07 13.55 6.19
N ILE A 206 11.88 13.60 4.88
CA ILE A 206 12.13 12.49 3.95
C ILE A 206 13.36 12.89 3.12
N ASN A 207 14.35 12.01 3.09
CA ASN A 207 15.59 12.23 2.35
C ASN A 207 15.81 11.03 1.42
N LEU A 208 15.65 11.24 0.11
CA LEU A 208 15.89 10.20 -0.90
C LEU A 208 17.24 10.40 -1.56
N PRO A 209 18.07 9.37 -1.73
CA PRO A 209 19.34 9.53 -2.44
C PRO A 209 19.09 10.02 -3.87
N LEU A 210 19.86 11.03 -4.28
CA LEU A 210 19.84 11.54 -5.66
C LEU A 210 20.37 10.47 -6.60
N TYR A 211 19.76 10.33 -7.78
CA TYR A 211 20.28 9.42 -8.81
C TYR A 211 21.69 9.87 -9.24
N PRO A 212 22.69 8.99 -9.27
CA PRO A 212 24.07 9.36 -9.54
C PRO A 212 24.34 9.47 -11.05
N ASP A 213 24.18 10.68 -11.61
CA ASP A 213 24.46 10.99 -13.03
C ASP A 213 25.63 12.00 -13.19
N GLU A 214 26.14 12.16 -14.42
CA GLU A 214 27.37 12.89 -14.77
C GLU A 214 27.45 14.31 -14.16
N ASN A 215 26.34 15.06 -14.17
CA ASN A 215 26.26 16.44 -13.70
C ASN A 215 25.44 16.60 -12.41
N THR A 216 25.17 15.50 -11.70
CA THR A 216 24.33 15.54 -10.47
C THR A 216 25.06 16.28 -9.36
N LYS A 217 24.40 17.31 -8.80
CA LYS A 217 24.91 17.98 -7.61
C LYS A 217 24.58 17.17 -6.37
N LEU A 218 25.56 16.95 -5.49
CA LEU A 218 25.34 16.29 -4.19
C LEU A 218 24.65 17.19 -3.15
N VAL A 219 23.88 18.18 -3.60
CA VAL A 219 23.10 19.09 -2.77
C VAL A 219 21.76 19.35 -3.43
N ASP A 220 20.69 19.35 -2.65
CA ASP A 220 19.38 19.80 -3.08
C ASP A 220 19.35 21.33 -3.14
N ASP A 221 19.64 21.88 -4.32
CA ASP A 221 19.67 23.32 -4.57
C ASP A 221 18.27 23.94 -4.73
N SER A 222 17.19 23.17 -4.54
CA SER A 222 15.81 23.67 -4.52
C SER A 222 15.37 24.20 -3.14
N ILE A 223 16.13 23.93 -2.06
CA ILE A 223 15.80 24.39 -0.71
C ILE A 223 15.91 25.94 -0.66
N PRO A 224 14.82 26.67 -0.31
CA PRO A 224 14.87 28.13 -0.24
C PRO A 224 15.79 28.60 0.89
N LYS A 225 16.73 29.50 0.58
CA LYS A 225 17.72 30.02 1.55
C LYS A 225 17.20 31.12 2.47
N ASN A 226 16.23 31.92 1.99
CA ASN A 226 15.82 33.17 2.64
C ASN A 226 14.32 33.20 2.98
N ARG A 227 13.66 32.05 3.14
CA ARG A 227 12.27 32.00 3.61
C ARG A 227 12.26 32.08 5.14
N ASP A 228 11.41 32.96 5.67
CA ASP A 228 11.24 33.17 7.12
C ASP A 228 9.76 33.41 7.44
N LEU A 229 8.88 32.54 6.92
CA LEU A 229 7.45 32.58 7.19
C LEU A 229 7.09 31.80 8.46
N PHE A 230 7.82 30.71 8.72
CA PHE A 230 7.64 29.87 9.90
C PHE A 230 8.99 29.58 10.56
N PRO A 231 9.05 29.40 11.90
CA PRO A 231 10.28 28.97 12.57
C PRO A 231 10.87 27.67 11.98
N SER A 232 10.00 26.79 11.48
CA SER A 232 10.35 25.52 10.84
C SER A 232 11.06 25.67 9.48
N ASP A 233 11.16 26.89 8.93
CA ASP A 233 11.89 27.17 7.68
C ASP A 233 13.40 26.94 7.82
N LYS A 234 13.91 26.99 9.05
CA LYS A 234 15.32 26.79 9.37
C LYS A 234 15.69 25.30 9.48
N GLU A 235 14.72 24.41 9.70
CA GLU A 235 14.94 22.97 9.95
C GLU A 235 15.86 22.25 8.93
N PRO A 236 15.79 22.50 7.61
CA PRO A 236 16.68 21.84 6.64
C PRO A 236 18.16 22.09 6.95
N TRP A 237 18.49 23.31 7.39
CA TRP A 237 19.84 23.76 7.70
C TRP A 237 20.32 23.33 9.09
N LEU A 238 19.38 22.85 9.93
CA LEU A 238 19.65 22.38 11.28
C LEU A 238 19.85 20.85 11.35
N GLY A 239 19.82 20.17 10.20
CA GLY A 239 20.06 18.73 10.07
C GLY A 239 18.89 17.91 9.55
N ALA A 240 17.75 18.53 9.21
CA ALA A 240 16.62 17.79 8.63
C ALA A 240 16.88 17.36 7.18
N SER A 241 17.63 18.16 6.42
CA SER A 241 18.08 17.82 5.06
C SER A 241 19.47 17.16 5.10
N LYS A 242 19.70 16.19 4.21
CA LYS A 242 20.98 15.47 4.10
C LYS A 242 21.70 15.79 2.78
N PRO A 243 23.03 15.99 2.78
CA PRO A 243 23.81 16.04 1.55
C PRO A 243 23.61 14.78 0.70
N GLY A 244 23.62 14.91 -0.63
CA GLY A 244 23.39 13.81 -1.58
C GLY A 244 21.95 13.32 -1.66
N HIS A 245 21.00 13.99 -1.01
CA HIS A 245 19.59 13.56 -0.98
C HIS A 245 18.65 14.69 -1.44
N VAL A 246 17.55 14.30 -2.09
CA VAL A 246 16.36 15.12 -2.30
C VAL A 246 15.62 15.24 -0.97
N TYR A 247 15.38 16.47 -0.51
CA TYR A 247 14.71 16.73 0.76
C TYR A 247 13.23 17.06 0.56
N MET A 248 12.35 16.34 1.25
CA MET A 248 10.90 16.53 1.24
C MET A 248 10.39 16.67 2.67
N ASP A 249 9.53 17.67 2.93
CA ASP A 249 9.23 18.15 4.30
C ASP A 249 7.75 18.17 4.66
N SER A 250 6.91 17.46 3.92
CA SER A 250 5.45 17.54 4.09
C SER A 250 4.74 16.24 3.74
N MET A 251 3.62 16.02 4.42
CA MET A 251 2.76 14.84 4.28
C MET A 251 2.31 14.62 2.82
N GLY A 252 2.10 15.70 2.06
CA GLY A 252 1.67 15.61 0.67
C GLY A 252 2.67 14.96 -0.28
N PHE A 253 3.96 14.92 0.03
CA PHE A 253 4.91 14.17 -0.80
C PHE A 253 4.67 12.66 -0.74
N GLY A 254 4.11 12.15 0.36
CA GLY A 254 3.78 10.75 0.55
C GLY A 254 2.31 10.45 0.31
N MET A 255 1.42 11.02 1.12
CA MET A 255 -0.03 10.78 0.98
C MET A 255 -0.64 11.45 -0.25
N GLY A 256 0.11 12.32 -0.95
CA GLY A 256 -0.25 12.79 -2.30
C GLY A 256 0.25 11.87 -3.41
N ALA A 257 0.82 10.70 -3.09
CA ALA A 257 1.12 9.61 -4.01
C ALA A 257 -0.10 8.66 -4.11
N SER A 258 -0.25 7.99 -5.24
CA SER A 258 -1.33 7.04 -5.48
C SER A 258 -0.87 5.57 -5.34
N CYS A 259 -1.80 4.67 -5.09
CA CYS A 259 -1.54 3.23 -5.05
C CYS A 259 -2.70 2.36 -5.54
N LEU A 260 -2.41 1.06 -5.73
CA LEU A 260 -3.39 0.02 -5.92
C LEU A 260 -3.55 -0.77 -4.63
N GLN A 261 -4.78 -0.91 -4.14
CA GLN A 261 -5.07 -1.72 -2.96
C GLN A 261 -6.11 -2.79 -3.31
N VAL A 262 -6.00 -3.97 -2.70
CA VAL A 262 -6.95 -5.08 -2.89
C VAL A 262 -7.38 -5.59 -1.54
N THR A 263 -8.69 -5.60 -1.26
CA THR A 263 -9.25 -6.17 -0.03
C THR A 263 -9.97 -7.47 -0.34
N MET A 264 -9.64 -8.54 0.39
CA MET A 264 -10.30 -9.85 0.29
C MET A 264 -10.95 -10.23 1.61
N GLN A 265 -12.16 -10.80 1.54
CA GLN A 265 -12.88 -11.40 2.66
C GLN A 265 -12.55 -12.88 2.73
N ALA A 266 -12.14 -13.34 3.90
CA ALA A 266 -11.96 -14.77 4.18
C ALA A 266 -13.24 -15.37 4.76
N SER A 267 -13.36 -16.70 4.76
CA SER A 267 -14.53 -17.42 5.27
C SER A 267 -14.78 -17.21 6.77
N ASP A 268 -13.72 -16.95 7.53
CA ASP A 268 -13.70 -16.75 8.97
C ASP A 268 -12.37 -16.12 9.40
N ILE A 269 -12.23 -15.87 10.71
CA ILE A 269 -11.02 -15.26 11.28
C ILE A 269 -9.76 -16.12 11.09
N GLN A 270 -9.85 -17.44 11.12
CA GLN A 270 -8.67 -18.31 11.03
C GLN A 270 -8.10 -18.28 9.61
N HIS A 271 -8.97 -18.34 8.61
CA HIS A 271 -8.57 -18.16 7.22
C HIS A 271 -8.06 -16.74 6.96
N ALA A 272 -8.64 -15.70 7.57
CA ALA A 272 -8.14 -14.33 7.46
C ALA A 272 -6.73 -14.18 8.05
N ARG A 273 -6.47 -14.78 9.22
CA ARG A 273 -5.15 -14.76 9.87
C ARG A 273 -4.11 -15.48 9.03
N TYR A 274 -4.41 -16.70 8.58
CA TYR A 274 -3.53 -17.46 7.71
C TYR A 274 -3.23 -16.72 6.40
N LEU A 275 -4.24 -16.12 5.77
CA LEU A 275 -4.05 -15.35 4.53
C LEU A 275 -3.18 -14.09 4.76
N TYR A 276 -3.43 -13.34 5.83
CA TYR A 276 -2.60 -12.19 6.20
C TYR A 276 -1.13 -12.63 6.37
N ASP A 277 -0.89 -13.69 7.11
CA ASP A 277 0.46 -14.18 7.37
C ASP A 277 1.14 -14.72 6.10
N ALA A 278 0.42 -15.47 5.27
CA ALA A 278 0.95 -16.01 4.02
C ALA A 278 1.27 -14.90 2.99
N LEU A 279 0.52 -13.79 2.99
CA LEU A 279 0.78 -12.67 2.08
C LEU A 279 1.98 -11.81 2.50
N ALA A 280 2.36 -11.79 3.78
CA ALA A 280 3.38 -10.85 4.26
C ALA A 280 4.74 -10.97 3.56
N PRO A 281 5.31 -12.17 3.34
CA PRO A 281 6.57 -12.34 2.60
C PRO A 281 6.51 -11.86 1.14
N LEU A 282 5.32 -11.81 0.55
CA LEU A 282 5.09 -11.38 -0.83
C LEU A 282 5.04 -9.86 -0.98
N THR A 283 4.78 -9.13 0.12
CA THR A 283 4.63 -7.66 0.08
C THR A 283 5.83 -6.90 -0.52
N PRO A 284 7.10 -7.16 -0.13
CA PRO A 284 8.25 -6.49 -0.75
C PRO A 284 8.49 -6.92 -2.21
N VAL A 285 8.25 -8.20 -2.53
CA VAL A 285 8.45 -8.73 -3.89
C VAL A 285 7.49 -8.05 -4.86
N LEU A 286 6.24 -7.88 -4.45
CA LEU A 286 5.21 -7.26 -5.28
C LEU A 286 5.28 -5.72 -5.28
N LEU A 287 5.82 -5.10 -4.23
CA LEU A 287 6.23 -3.70 -4.26
C LEU A 287 7.28 -3.47 -5.35
N ALA A 288 8.33 -4.29 -5.38
CA ALA A 288 9.35 -4.21 -6.43
C ALA A 288 8.78 -4.51 -7.83
N LEU A 289 7.93 -5.53 -7.97
CA LEU A 289 7.33 -5.90 -9.25
C LEU A 289 6.41 -4.83 -9.85
N SER A 290 5.73 -4.06 -9.00
CA SER A 290 4.81 -2.99 -9.41
C SER A 290 5.48 -1.62 -9.55
N ALA A 291 6.79 -1.52 -9.28
CA ALA A 291 7.52 -0.27 -9.15
C ALA A 291 7.24 0.76 -10.27
N ALA A 292 6.87 1.99 -9.88
CA ALA A 292 6.40 3.04 -10.77
C ALA A 292 6.89 4.45 -10.40
N THR A 293 7.81 4.61 -9.44
CA THR A 293 8.17 5.93 -8.87
C THR A 293 9.67 6.22 -8.80
N PRO A 294 10.34 6.44 -9.94
CA PRO A 294 11.75 6.78 -9.99
C PRO A 294 12.03 8.29 -9.82
N ILE A 295 10.99 9.12 -9.75
CA ILE A 295 11.10 10.59 -9.76
C ILE A 295 10.32 11.18 -8.58
N PHE A 296 10.97 12.03 -7.79
CA PHE A 296 10.35 12.81 -6.72
C PHE A 296 10.84 14.25 -6.74
N LYS A 297 9.92 15.20 -6.51
CA LYS A 297 10.21 16.65 -6.40
C LYS A 297 11.06 17.21 -7.55
N GLY A 298 10.83 16.73 -8.76
CA GLY A 298 11.56 17.14 -9.96
C GLY A 298 12.97 16.58 -10.05
N PHE A 299 13.30 15.53 -9.29
CA PHE A 299 14.57 14.84 -9.34
C PHE A 299 14.38 13.36 -9.66
N LEU A 300 15.24 12.83 -10.52
CA LEU A 300 15.46 11.39 -10.61
C LEU A 300 16.16 10.94 -9.31
N VAL A 301 15.62 9.91 -8.66
CA VAL A 301 16.14 9.38 -7.38
C VAL A 301 16.69 7.97 -7.55
N ASP A 302 17.54 7.56 -6.62
CA ASP A 302 18.18 6.23 -6.60
C ASP A 302 17.29 5.19 -5.91
N GLN A 303 16.01 5.18 -6.27
CA GLN A 303 15.02 4.17 -5.90
C GLN A 303 13.87 4.14 -6.93
N ASP A 304 13.05 3.10 -6.90
CA ASP A 304 11.97 2.89 -7.89
C ASP A 304 10.53 2.86 -7.31
N VAL A 305 10.37 2.91 -5.99
CA VAL A 305 9.09 2.72 -5.29
C VAL A 305 8.77 3.84 -4.30
N ARG A 306 7.49 4.02 -3.94
CA ARG A 306 7.02 5.14 -3.12
C ARG A 306 7.15 4.95 -1.61
N TRP A 307 7.35 3.70 -1.16
CA TRP A 307 6.98 3.26 0.18
C TRP A 307 7.65 4.06 1.32
N ASN A 308 8.97 4.26 1.27
CA ASN A 308 9.69 5.05 2.28
C ASN A 308 9.31 6.54 2.30
N VAL A 309 8.85 7.11 1.17
CA VAL A 309 8.34 8.49 1.11
C VAL A 309 7.05 8.60 1.90
N ILE A 310 6.10 7.68 1.67
CA ILE A 310 4.83 7.67 2.42
C ILE A 310 5.09 7.36 3.90
N SER A 311 5.98 6.40 4.18
CA SER A 311 6.39 6.06 5.55
C SER A 311 6.88 7.28 6.32
N GLY A 312 7.76 8.08 5.72
CA GLY A 312 8.28 9.30 6.33
C GLY A 312 7.28 10.46 6.36
N ALA A 313 6.37 10.54 5.39
CA ALA A 313 5.38 11.61 5.25
C ALA A 313 4.34 11.67 6.38
N VAL A 314 4.13 10.55 7.08
CA VAL A 314 3.24 10.47 8.25
C VAL A 314 3.94 9.94 9.51
N ASP A 315 5.27 10.00 9.54
CA ASP A 315 6.04 9.62 10.72
C ASP A 315 5.86 10.67 11.82
N ASP A 316 4.98 10.39 12.78
CA ASP A 316 4.67 11.27 13.89
C ASP A 316 5.59 11.10 15.10
N ARG A 317 6.58 10.19 15.03
CA ARG A 317 7.48 9.90 16.14
C ARG A 317 8.34 11.10 16.50
N THR A 318 8.34 11.45 17.76
CA THR A 318 9.23 12.44 18.38
C THR A 318 10.69 11.99 18.35
N PHE A 319 11.61 12.86 18.76
CA PHE A 319 13.03 12.51 18.82
C PHE A 319 13.30 11.43 19.87
N ILE A 320 12.65 11.52 21.03
CA ILE A 320 12.73 10.50 22.08
C ILE A 320 12.20 9.13 21.61
N GLU A 321 11.07 9.09 20.90
CA GLU A 321 10.52 7.84 20.36
C GLU A 321 11.41 7.23 19.26
N ARG A 322 12.17 8.06 18.53
CA ARG A 322 13.14 7.61 17.50
C ARG A 322 14.51 7.28 18.07
N ASP A 323 14.75 7.55 19.36
CA ASP A 323 16.07 7.48 20.00
C ASP A 323 17.14 8.32 19.26
N LEU A 324 16.77 9.55 18.88
CA LEU A 324 17.61 10.48 18.12
C LEU A 324 17.80 11.81 18.85
N GLU A 325 18.89 12.49 18.55
CA GLU A 325 19.07 13.90 18.95
C GLU A 325 18.08 14.83 18.25
N PRO A 326 17.58 15.87 18.94
CA PRO A 326 16.89 16.97 18.30
C PRO A 326 17.72 17.67 17.22
N LEU A 327 17.07 18.43 16.35
CA LEU A 327 17.76 19.27 15.37
C LEU A 327 18.67 20.28 16.08
N SER A 328 19.80 20.60 15.44
CA SER A 328 20.75 21.56 15.98
C SER A 328 20.10 22.93 16.23
N GLY A 329 20.67 23.73 17.15
CA GLY A 329 20.17 25.07 17.47
C GLY A 329 19.09 25.13 18.56
N GLY A 330 18.69 23.99 19.15
CA GLY A 330 17.85 23.96 20.37
C GLY A 330 16.42 24.45 20.20
N ILE A 331 15.92 24.55 18.96
CA ILE A 331 14.58 25.07 18.65
C ILE A 331 13.50 23.99 18.83
N VAL A 332 13.86 22.71 18.71
CA VAL A 332 12.92 21.60 18.75
C VAL A 332 13.08 20.80 20.03
N ASP A 333 11.97 20.61 20.75
CA ASP A 333 11.89 19.82 21.97
C ASP A 333 12.07 18.32 21.66
N ILE A 334 12.85 17.61 22.48
CA ILE A 334 13.09 16.16 22.34
C ILE A 334 11.80 15.33 22.46
N PHE A 335 10.85 15.80 23.27
CA PHE A 335 9.52 15.22 23.45
C PHE A 335 8.51 15.72 22.41
N GLY A 336 8.90 16.62 21.51
CA GLY A 336 8.03 17.25 20.53
C GLY A 336 6.75 17.80 21.17
N GLY A 337 5.60 17.28 20.73
CA GLY A 337 4.28 17.69 21.21
C GLY A 337 3.70 16.87 22.38
N LEU A 338 4.43 15.87 22.88
CA LEU A 338 3.98 15.03 24.00
C LEU A 338 3.79 15.87 25.27
N ASP A 339 2.85 15.46 26.13
CA ASP A 339 2.61 16.14 27.41
C ASP A 339 3.37 15.42 28.53
N VAL A 340 4.53 15.95 28.90
CA VAL A 340 5.49 15.32 29.83
C VAL A 340 5.72 16.22 31.05
N SER A 341 5.95 15.64 32.23
CA SER A 341 6.18 16.40 33.46
C SER A 341 7.54 17.11 33.46
N GLU A 342 7.70 18.17 34.27
CA GLU A 342 9.01 18.84 34.42
C GLU A 342 10.07 17.90 35.00
N ASN A 343 9.68 17.01 35.92
CA ASN A 343 10.60 16.04 36.52
C ASN A 343 11.16 15.07 35.47
N ASP A 344 10.32 14.56 34.59
CA ASP A 344 10.74 13.66 33.50
C ASP A 344 11.62 14.39 32.48
N ARG A 345 11.35 15.68 32.25
CA ARG A 345 12.19 16.54 31.41
C ARG A 345 13.59 16.71 32.03
N PHE A 346 13.67 17.04 33.31
CA PHE A 346 14.94 17.12 34.04
C PHE A 346 15.68 15.79 34.07
N HIS A 347 14.96 14.66 34.19
CA HIS A 347 15.57 13.33 34.10
C HIS A 347 16.27 13.12 32.77
N VAL A 348 15.59 13.37 31.64
CA VAL A 348 16.19 13.22 30.31
C VAL A 348 17.35 14.19 30.09
N GLU A 349 17.22 15.45 30.53
CA GLU A 349 18.32 16.42 30.48
C GLU A 349 19.54 15.95 31.30
N ALA A 350 19.32 15.38 32.49
CA ALA A 350 20.38 14.86 33.34
C ALA A 350 21.10 13.63 32.77
N LEU A 351 20.46 12.89 31.86
CA LEU A 351 21.11 11.79 31.14
C LEU A 351 22.15 12.28 30.13
N GLY A 352 22.15 13.58 29.77
CA GLY A 352 23.24 14.22 29.04
C GLY A 352 23.15 14.18 27.52
N GLY A 353 22.08 13.61 26.95
CA GLY A 353 21.80 13.60 25.51
C GLY A 353 22.71 12.65 24.71
N GLY A 354 22.11 11.74 23.95
CA GLY A 354 22.81 10.84 23.02
C GLY A 354 21.89 9.75 22.46
N ILE A 355 22.18 9.19 21.27
CA ILE A 355 21.55 7.93 20.84
C ILE A 355 21.79 6.86 21.93
N GLY A 356 20.72 6.21 22.40
CA GLY A 356 20.78 5.25 23.51
C GLY A 356 20.79 5.89 24.91
N ILE A 357 20.97 7.21 25.01
CA ILE A 357 20.97 8.03 26.23
C ILE A 357 19.68 8.89 26.32
N ASN A 358 19.09 9.23 25.16
CA ASN A 358 17.98 10.17 24.96
C ASN A 358 16.60 9.71 25.44
N GLY A 359 16.45 8.47 25.88
CA GLY A 359 15.13 7.85 25.98
C GLY A 359 14.93 6.98 27.19
N ASP A 360 15.73 7.17 28.25
CA ASP A 360 15.71 6.30 29.42
C ASP A 360 15.90 4.81 29.05
N HIS A 361 16.07 3.96 30.05
CA HIS A 361 16.22 2.53 29.84
C HIS A 361 14.85 1.86 29.69
N ILE A 362 14.78 0.84 28.84
CA ILE A 362 13.60 -0.03 28.76
C ILE A 362 13.53 -0.83 30.07
N ILE A 363 12.40 -0.74 30.78
CA ILE A 363 12.22 -1.33 32.11
C ILE A 363 11.41 -2.63 32.12
N ASN A 364 10.76 -2.99 31.00
CA ASN A 364 9.97 -4.22 30.89
C ASN A 364 9.98 -4.80 29.47
N LYS A 365 9.39 -6.00 29.32
CA LYS A 365 9.29 -6.70 28.03
C LYS A 365 8.36 -6.03 27.00
N PHE A 366 7.51 -5.08 27.43
CA PHE A 366 6.56 -4.39 26.57
C PHE A 366 7.19 -3.19 25.84
N GLY A 367 8.40 -2.80 26.25
CA GLY A 367 9.14 -1.69 25.67
C GLY A 367 8.94 -0.37 26.43
N ASP A 368 8.36 -0.41 27.63
CA ASP A 368 8.12 0.78 28.43
C ASP A 368 9.43 1.34 29.00
N THR A 369 9.47 2.65 29.16
CA THR A 369 10.50 3.37 29.89
C THR A 369 9.92 3.84 31.23
N SER A 370 10.76 4.38 32.13
CA SER A 370 10.29 5.00 33.37
C SER A 370 9.59 6.34 33.13
N ILE A 371 9.78 6.94 31.94
CA ILE A 371 9.17 8.21 31.55
C ILE A 371 7.74 8.00 31.05
N LYS A 372 6.84 8.88 31.48
CA LYS A 372 5.42 8.82 31.10
C LYS A 372 4.90 10.17 30.62
N THR A 373 3.93 10.12 29.73
CA THR A 373 3.07 11.27 29.47
C THR A 373 2.12 11.50 30.65
N LYS A 374 1.55 12.71 30.78
CA LYS A 374 0.65 13.08 31.88
C LYS A 374 -0.62 12.25 31.99
N ASP A 375 -1.06 11.64 30.89
CA ASP A 375 -2.16 10.67 30.87
C ASP A 375 -1.73 9.26 31.35
N GLY A 376 -0.47 9.09 31.74
CA GLY A 376 0.07 7.87 32.35
C GLY A 376 0.65 6.87 31.36
N LYS A 377 0.59 7.15 30.05
CA LYS A 377 1.17 6.27 29.03
C LYS A 377 2.71 6.33 29.06
N PRO A 378 3.41 5.18 29.11
CA PRO A 378 4.86 5.14 28.96
C PRO A 378 5.30 5.66 27.60
N ILE A 379 6.38 6.44 27.57
CA ILE A 379 7.05 6.79 26.32
C ILE A 379 7.92 5.60 25.92
N GLN A 380 7.71 5.08 24.71
CA GLN A 380 8.42 3.90 24.21
C GLN A 380 9.38 4.29 23.10
N LYS A 381 10.45 3.52 22.90
CA LYS A 381 11.29 3.60 21.70
C LYS A 381 10.59 2.84 20.58
N ILE A 382 10.25 3.52 19.48
CA ILE A 382 9.42 2.96 18.42
C ILE A 382 10.23 2.86 17.12
N PRO A 383 10.60 1.65 16.66
CA PRO A 383 11.53 1.49 15.54
C PRO A 383 11.01 1.94 14.18
N LYS A 384 9.70 1.79 13.95
CA LYS A 384 9.07 2.09 12.66
C LYS A 384 8.06 3.24 12.76
N SER A 385 7.88 3.95 11.64
CA SER A 385 6.75 4.87 11.48
C SER A 385 5.43 4.11 11.64
N ARG A 386 4.33 4.82 11.93
CA ARG A 386 2.98 4.22 11.90
C ARG A 386 2.53 3.83 10.49
N TYR A 387 3.24 4.32 9.47
CA TYR A 387 3.20 3.78 8.11
C TYR A 387 4.49 2.98 7.85
N ALA A 388 4.42 1.66 7.84
CA ALA A 388 5.59 0.77 7.78
C ALA A 388 5.21 -0.66 7.36
N PRO A 389 6.14 -1.56 7.02
CA PRO A 389 5.82 -2.98 6.86
C PRO A 389 5.18 -3.57 8.13
N ILE A 390 4.52 -4.73 8.01
CA ILE A 390 3.94 -5.40 9.18
C ILE A 390 4.97 -5.62 10.30
N ASP A 391 4.51 -5.58 11.55
CA ASP A 391 5.37 -5.78 12.73
C ASP A 391 5.22 -7.16 13.38
N ASN A 392 4.06 -7.80 13.17
CA ASN A 392 3.74 -9.10 13.73
C ASN A 392 2.93 -9.92 12.73
N TYR A 393 3.26 -11.20 12.60
CA TYR A 393 2.33 -12.23 12.17
C TYR A 393 1.23 -12.38 13.22
N LEU A 394 0.04 -12.72 12.74
CA LEU A 394 -1.13 -12.95 13.58
C LEU A 394 -1.12 -14.34 14.19
N GLY A 395 -0.41 -15.30 13.60
CA GLY A 395 -0.35 -16.68 14.08
C GLY A 395 -1.68 -17.43 13.94
N GLY A 396 -1.82 -18.54 14.68
CA GLY A 396 -3.04 -19.36 14.67
C GLY A 396 -3.10 -20.41 13.55
N SER A 397 -2.05 -20.55 12.75
CA SER A 397 -1.90 -21.62 11.76
C SER A 397 -0.89 -22.68 12.18
N GLU A 398 -0.98 -23.88 11.60
CA GLU A 398 -0.07 -25.01 11.92
C GLU A 398 1.40 -24.76 11.55
N TYR A 399 1.67 -23.82 10.65
CA TYR A 399 3.04 -23.49 10.22
C TYR A 399 3.69 -22.39 11.05
N TYR A 400 2.89 -21.64 11.82
CA TYR A 400 3.41 -20.51 12.57
C TYR A 400 4.29 -20.98 13.73
N LYS A 401 5.39 -20.25 13.94
CA LYS A 401 6.26 -20.37 15.10
C LYS A 401 6.52 -18.97 15.64
N SER A 402 6.53 -18.81 16.96
CA SER A 402 6.76 -17.51 17.61
C SER A 402 8.12 -16.89 17.26
N GLU A 403 9.11 -17.71 16.87
CA GLU A 403 10.41 -17.27 16.38
C GLU A 403 10.36 -16.48 15.06
N TYR A 404 9.23 -16.47 14.33
CA TYR A 404 9.07 -15.65 13.14
C TYR A 404 8.75 -14.18 13.46
N ASN A 405 8.19 -13.90 14.64
CA ASN A 405 8.04 -12.54 15.17
C ASN A 405 9.34 -12.13 15.89
N ASP A 406 10.42 -11.93 15.13
CA ASP A 406 11.79 -11.80 15.64
C ASP A 406 12.31 -10.36 15.78
N ILE A 407 11.47 -9.36 15.49
CA ILE A 407 11.84 -7.94 15.58
C ILE A 407 11.44 -7.33 16.91
N TYR A 408 12.08 -6.23 17.29
CA TYR A 408 11.61 -5.41 18.41
C TYR A 408 10.33 -4.65 18.01
N SER A 409 9.19 -5.09 18.54
CA SER A 409 7.87 -4.50 18.33
C SER A 409 7.26 -4.17 19.71
N PRO A 410 7.47 -2.96 20.26
CA PRO A 410 6.90 -2.58 21.55
C PRO A 410 5.36 -2.64 21.51
N ILE A 411 4.73 -2.94 22.64
CA ILE A 411 3.27 -3.06 22.74
C ILE A 411 2.74 -2.30 23.95
N ASN A 412 1.46 -1.94 23.90
CA ASN A 412 0.77 -1.32 25.02
C ASN A 412 0.38 -2.38 26.06
N GLU A 413 1.08 -2.42 27.21
CA GLU A 413 0.87 -3.40 28.29
C GLU A 413 -0.60 -3.43 28.77
N LYS A 414 -1.22 -2.27 28.97
CA LYS A 414 -2.61 -2.15 29.45
C LYS A 414 -3.58 -2.83 28.47
N VAL A 415 -3.36 -2.64 27.17
CA VAL A 415 -4.17 -3.28 26.12
C VAL A 415 -3.92 -4.78 26.08
N TYR A 416 -2.66 -5.21 26.11
CA TYR A 416 -2.30 -6.63 26.06
C TYR A 416 -2.91 -7.41 27.23
N ASN A 417 -2.77 -6.90 28.45
CA ASN A 417 -3.33 -7.53 29.65
C ASN A 417 -4.86 -7.62 29.61
N LYS A 418 -5.53 -6.67 28.95
CA LYS A 418 -6.99 -6.67 28.79
C LYS A 418 -7.47 -7.66 27.74
N LEU A 419 -6.75 -7.79 26.63
CA LEU A 419 -7.11 -8.75 25.57
C LEU A 419 -6.82 -10.20 25.98
N THR A 420 -5.79 -10.42 26.80
CA THR A 420 -5.39 -11.75 27.30
C THR A 420 -6.06 -12.16 28.62
N SER A 421 -6.90 -11.30 29.22
CA SER A 421 -7.64 -11.66 30.43
C SER A 421 -8.60 -12.82 30.16
N ALA A 422 -8.76 -13.73 31.11
CA ALA A 422 -9.51 -14.98 30.90
C ALA A 422 -10.98 -14.76 30.46
N ASP A 423 -11.59 -13.66 30.85
CA ASP A 423 -12.95 -13.26 30.47
C ASP A 423 -13.06 -12.71 29.04
N ILE A 424 -11.94 -12.27 28.43
CA ILE A 424 -11.88 -11.72 27.08
C ILE A 424 -11.24 -12.70 26.10
N ALA A 425 -10.15 -13.36 26.48
CA ALA A 425 -9.38 -14.28 25.64
C ALA A 425 -10.25 -15.38 24.99
N LYS A 426 -11.28 -15.84 25.71
CA LYS A 426 -12.26 -16.83 25.22
C LYS A 426 -13.03 -16.42 23.96
N TYR A 427 -13.02 -15.14 23.57
CA TYR A 427 -13.65 -14.62 22.36
C TYR A 427 -12.71 -14.60 21.14
N GLY A 428 -11.53 -15.23 21.23
CA GLY A 428 -10.63 -15.45 20.09
C GLY A 428 -9.32 -14.68 20.12
N PHE A 429 -8.94 -14.07 21.26
CA PHE A 429 -7.64 -13.45 21.45
C PHE A 429 -6.66 -14.46 22.07
N ASP A 430 -5.75 -14.98 21.24
CA ASP A 430 -4.52 -15.62 21.71
C ASP A 430 -3.40 -14.58 21.86
N ASP A 431 -2.22 -15.05 22.30
CA ASP A 431 -1.09 -14.17 22.60
C ASP A 431 -0.63 -13.38 21.36
N GLU A 432 -0.57 -14.00 20.19
CA GLU A 432 -0.16 -13.35 18.95
C GLU A 432 -1.15 -12.28 18.51
N LEU A 433 -2.45 -12.59 18.49
CA LEU A 433 -3.47 -11.64 18.07
C LEU A 433 -3.60 -10.48 19.07
N ALA A 434 -3.50 -10.77 20.37
CA ALA A 434 -3.45 -9.74 21.40
C ALA A 434 -2.21 -8.85 21.24
N THR A 435 -1.05 -9.42 20.92
CA THR A 435 0.20 -8.68 20.65
C THR A 435 0.04 -7.74 19.46
N HIS A 436 -0.54 -8.23 18.36
CA HIS A 436 -0.80 -7.42 17.16
C HIS A 436 -1.60 -6.16 17.48
N PHE A 437 -2.78 -6.29 18.12
CA PHE A 437 -3.58 -5.11 18.46
C PHE A 437 -2.90 -4.23 19.51
N SER A 438 -2.22 -4.83 20.49
CA SER A 438 -1.51 -4.06 21.51
C SER A 438 -0.36 -3.23 20.91
N HIS A 439 0.28 -3.69 19.84
CA HIS A 439 1.23 -2.91 19.08
C HIS A 439 0.58 -1.70 18.40
N LEU A 440 -0.56 -1.86 17.73
CA LEU A 440 -1.24 -0.73 17.07
C LEU A 440 -1.62 0.38 18.07
N PHE A 441 -1.95 -0.01 19.31
CA PHE A 441 -2.35 0.88 20.40
C PHE A 441 -1.19 1.55 21.15
N ILE A 442 0.06 1.38 20.70
CA ILE A 442 1.17 2.26 21.13
C ILE A 442 1.07 3.65 20.50
N ARG A 443 0.24 3.83 19.45
CA ARG A 443 0.09 5.11 18.75
C ARG A 443 -0.93 6.01 19.42
N ASP A 444 -0.77 7.32 19.20
CA ASP A 444 -1.79 8.29 19.60
C ASP A 444 -2.80 8.51 18.45
N PRO A 445 -4.08 8.78 18.78
CA PRO A 445 -5.06 9.23 17.80
C PRO A 445 -4.66 10.61 17.25
N LEU A 446 -4.72 10.78 15.93
CA LEU A 446 -4.26 12.02 15.26
C LEU A 446 -5.39 12.95 14.83
N VAL A 447 -6.60 12.42 14.64
CA VAL A 447 -7.77 13.21 14.27
C VAL A 447 -8.94 12.79 15.14
N ILE A 448 -9.38 13.69 16.02
CA ILE A 448 -10.56 13.49 16.87
C ILE A 448 -11.53 14.61 16.56
N PHE A 449 -12.79 14.28 16.27
CA PHE A 449 -13.86 15.25 16.16
C PHE A 449 -14.54 15.46 17.52
N SER A 450 -14.83 16.70 17.88
CA SER A 450 -15.39 17.04 19.19
C SER A 450 -16.72 16.33 19.49
N GLU A 451 -17.50 16.10 18.45
CA GLU A 451 -18.81 15.44 18.43
C GLU A 451 -18.68 13.91 18.61
N ARG A 452 -17.49 13.36 18.39
CA ARG A 452 -17.18 11.92 18.42
C ARG A 452 -16.33 11.51 19.64
N ILE A 453 -16.13 12.42 20.61
CA ILE A 453 -15.36 12.10 21.83
C ILE A 453 -16.06 11.01 22.65
N ASN A 454 -17.38 11.07 22.81
CA ASN A 454 -18.16 10.05 23.50
C ASN A 454 -18.96 9.27 22.46
N GLN A 455 -18.88 7.95 22.51
CA GLN A 455 -19.54 7.03 21.57
C GLN A 455 -20.22 5.92 22.33
N ASN A 456 -21.17 5.24 21.69
CA ASN A 456 -21.71 4.00 22.22
C ASN A 456 -20.86 2.82 21.73
N ASN A 457 -20.02 2.27 22.61
CA ASN A 457 -19.10 1.17 22.27
C ASN A 457 -19.77 -0.15 21.88
N LEU A 458 -21.11 -0.26 21.98
CA LEU A 458 -21.89 -1.41 21.51
C LEU A 458 -22.39 -1.24 20.06
N LEU A 459 -22.38 -0.01 19.53
CA LEU A 459 -22.97 0.32 18.22
C LEU A 459 -21.98 1.01 17.27
N GLU A 460 -20.96 1.68 17.80
CA GLU A 460 -19.97 2.45 17.05
C GLU A 460 -18.57 1.88 17.24
N ASN A 461 -17.74 1.98 16.21
CA ASN A 461 -16.35 1.50 16.18
C ASN A 461 -15.34 2.59 15.80
N ASP A 462 -15.72 3.87 15.85
CA ASP A 462 -14.88 4.97 15.36
C ASP A 462 -13.63 5.22 16.23
N HIS A 463 -13.66 4.95 17.54
CA HIS A 463 -12.44 5.01 18.37
C HIS A 463 -11.44 3.91 18.03
N PHE A 464 -11.91 2.69 17.78
CA PHE A 464 -11.05 1.62 17.26
C PHE A 464 -10.48 2.00 15.89
N GLU A 465 -11.33 2.46 14.96
CA GLU A 465 -10.91 2.90 13.62
C GLU A 465 -9.97 4.10 13.66
N ASN A 466 -10.02 4.95 14.69
CA ASN A 466 -9.07 6.05 14.86
C ASN A 466 -7.63 5.55 14.92
N ILE A 467 -7.40 4.43 15.62
CA ILE A 467 -6.09 3.80 15.74
C ILE A 467 -5.82 2.86 14.56
N GLN A 468 -6.78 2.00 14.21
CA GLN A 468 -6.63 1.01 13.13
C GLN A 468 -6.39 1.68 11.76
N SER A 469 -7.21 2.67 11.39
CA SER A 469 -7.10 3.32 10.07
C SER A 469 -5.85 4.18 9.92
N THR A 470 -5.17 4.53 11.03
CA THR A 470 -3.94 5.34 11.05
C THR A 470 -2.70 4.55 11.43
N ASN A 471 -2.79 3.23 11.47
CA ASN A 471 -1.65 2.33 11.30
C ASN A 471 -1.74 1.80 9.86
N TRP A 472 -0.84 2.27 9.00
CA TRP A 472 -0.84 1.98 7.57
C TRP A 472 0.28 1.00 7.25
N GLN A 473 -0.04 -0.30 7.28
CA GLN A 473 0.95 -1.34 7.04
C GLN A 473 0.93 -1.87 5.60
N THR A 474 1.90 -2.73 5.24
CA THR A 474 1.89 -3.43 3.93
C THR A 474 0.68 -4.33 3.78
N LEU A 475 0.19 -4.88 4.89
CA LEU A 475 -1.10 -5.56 4.98
C LEU A 475 -1.94 -4.92 6.08
N ARG A 476 -3.25 -5.08 5.99
CA ARG A 476 -4.15 -4.74 7.09
C ARG A 476 -5.12 -5.88 7.36
N PHE A 477 -5.11 -6.35 8.61
CA PHE A 477 -6.16 -7.22 9.13
C PHE A 477 -7.36 -6.36 9.52
N LYS A 478 -8.51 -6.57 8.88
CA LYS A 478 -9.69 -5.71 9.01
C LYS A 478 -10.81 -6.48 9.72
N PRO A 479 -11.02 -6.25 11.03
CA PRO A 479 -12.19 -6.75 11.72
C PRO A 479 -13.50 -6.29 11.03
N PRO A 480 -14.60 -7.04 11.21
CA PRO A 480 -15.93 -6.58 10.82
C PRO A 480 -16.38 -5.38 11.67
N GLY A 481 -17.43 -4.70 11.22
CA GLY A 481 -18.06 -3.63 12.00
C GLY A 481 -18.97 -4.14 13.11
N LEU A 482 -19.36 -3.25 14.04
CA LEU A 482 -20.48 -3.49 14.95
C LEU A 482 -21.81 -3.24 14.23
N TYR A 483 -22.77 -4.11 14.47
CA TYR A 483 -24.11 -4.01 13.92
C TYR A 483 -25.19 -4.16 14.98
N PRO A 484 -26.37 -3.51 14.82
CA PRO A 484 -27.52 -3.79 15.68
C PRO A 484 -27.94 -5.25 15.62
N GLU A 485 -28.48 -5.81 16.71
CA GLU A 485 -28.83 -7.25 16.84
C GLU A 485 -29.78 -7.75 15.74
N GLU A 486 -30.65 -6.87 15.22
CA GLU A 486 -31.63 -7.17 14.17
C GLU A 486 -31.00 -7.39 12.79
N LYS A 487 -29.74 -6.96 12.60
CA LYS A 487 -29.07 -7.01 11.30
C LYS A 487 -28.42 -8.38 11.11
N SER A 488 -28.82 -9.09 10.06
CA SER A 488 -28.21 -10.34 9.65
C SER A 488 -26.72 -10.14 9.32
N LEU A 489 -25.85 -10.80 10.10
CA LEU A 489 -24.40 -10.68 9.96
C LEU A 489 -23.89 -11.29 8.66
N GLU A 490 -24.52 -12.35 8.14
CA GLU A 490 -24.09 -13.03 6.90
C GLU A 490 -24.13 -12.12 5.66
N LYS A 491 -24.90 -11.02 5.72
CA LYS A 491 -24.99 -10.00 4.65
C LYS A 491 -24.09 -8.79 4.88
N THR A 492 -23.25 -8.81 5.91
CA THR A 492 -22.32 -7.73 6.25
C THR A 492 -20.89 -8.15 5.99
N PRO A 493 -19.95 -7.20 5.76
CA PRO A 493 -18.53 -7.53 5.64
C PRO A 493 -18.01 -8.27 6.87
N GLY A 494 -17.31 -9.38 6.63
CA GLY A 494 -16.66 -10.23 7.62
C GLY A 494 -15.19 -9.86 7.87
N TRP A 495 -14.41 -10.87 8.24
CA TRP A 495 -12.96 -10.77 8.48
C TRP A 495 -12.23 -10.63 7.15
N ARG A 496 -11.48 -9.53 7.00
CA ARG A 496 -10.83 -9.19 5.72
C ARG A 496 -9.34 -8.97 5.86
N VAL A 497 -8.63 -9.17 4.77
CA VAL A 497 -7.21 -8.87 4.60
C VAL A 497 -7.07 -7.90 3.43
N GLU A 498 -6.37 -6.81 3.64
CA GLU A 498 -6.12 -5.79 2.61
C GLU A 498 -4.64 -5.79 2.25
N PHE A 499 -4.36 -5.99 0.96
CA PHE A 499 -3.04 -5.95 0.34
C PHE A 499 -2.78 -4.54 -0.21
N ARG A 500 -1.79 -3.85 0.35
CA ARG A 500 -1.53 -2.40 0.19
C ARG A 500 -0.20 -1.99 -0.48
N PRO A 501 0.81 -2.85 -0.75
CA PRO A 501 2.11 -2.36 -1.22
C PRO A 501 2.13 -1.85 -2.66
N LEU A 502 1.21 -2.27 -3.53
CA LEU A 502 1.35 -2.07 -4.97
C LEU A 502 1.39 -0.57 -5.35
N ASP A 503 2.39 -0.18 -6.13
CA ASP A 503 2.36 1.08 -6.86
C ASP A 503 1.18 1.02 -7.87
N ILE A 504 0.49 2.13 -8.13
CA ILE A 504 -0.57 2.16 -9.17
C ILE A 504 0.06 2.18 -10.57
N GLN A 505 -0.61 1.55 -11.54
CA GLN A 505 -0.13 1.40 -12.91
C GLN A 505 -0.80 2.39 -13.89
N LEU A 506 -0.21 2.61 -15.06
CA LEU A 506 -0.69 3.65 -16.01
C LEU A 506 -2.03 3.29 -16.66
N THR A 507 -2.30 2.01 -16.92
CA THR A 507 -3.51 1.56 -17.61
C THR A 507 -4.46 0.77 -16.71
N ASP A 508 -5.74 0.78 -17.06
CA ASP A 508 -6.76 -0.02 -16.36
C ASP A 508 -6.51 -1.53 -16.54
N PHE A 509 -5.93 -1.95 -17.69
CA PHE A 509 -5.48 -3.33 -17.92
C PHE A 509 -4.43 -3.77 -16.89
N GLU A 510 -3.41 -2.94 -16.65
CA GLU A 510 -2.33 -3.28 -15.71
C GLU A 510 -2.84 -3.35 -14.27
N ASN A 511 -3.68 -2.38 -13.87
CA ASN A 511 -4.27 -2.35 -12.54
C ASN A 511 -5.22 -3.53 -12.31
N ALA A 512 -6.01 -3.89 -13.33
CA ALA A 512 -6.85 -5.09 -13.28
C ALA A 512 -6.00 -6.37 -13.22
N ALA A 513 -4.90 -6.46 -13.98
CA ALA A 513 -4.01 -7.62 -13.96
C ALA A 513 -3.42 -7.88 -12.57
N PHE A 514 -2.90 -6.84 -11.90
CA PHE A 514 -2.41 -6.97 -10.52
C PHE A 514 -3.54 -7.29 -9.53
N SER A 515 -4.70 -6.64 -9.66
CA SER A 515 -5.85 -6.88 -8.77
C SER A 515 -6.36 -8.32 -8.83
N VAL A 516 -6.55 -8.82 -10.06
CA VAL A 516 -6.96 -10.19 -10.35
C VAL A 516 -5.89 -11.18 -9.89
N PHE A 517 -4.60 -10.91 -10.14
CA PHE A 517 -3.52 -11.76 -9.68
C PHE A 517 -3.51 -11.90 -8.16
N ILE A 518 -3.62 -10.80 -7.41
CA ILE A 518 -3.64 -10.84 -5.94
C ILE A 518 -4.85 -11.59 -5.41
N SER A 519 -6.04 -11.36 -5.96
CA SER A 519 -7.24 -12.05 -5.52
C SER A 519 -7.19 -13.56 -5.80
N LEU A 520 -6.79 -13.96 -7.01
CA LEU A 520 -6.63 -15.36 -7.37
C LEU A 520 -5.52 -16.04 -6.57
N LEU A 521 -4.38 -15.36 -6.37
CA LEU A 521 -3.29 -15.88 -5.58
C LEU A 521 -3.72 -16.08 -4.12
N SER A 522 -4.46 -15.15 -3.56
CA SER A 522 -5.00 -15.25 -2.19
C SER A 522 -5.95 -16.44 -2.04
N LYS A 523 -6.81 -16.66 -3.03
CA LYS A 523 -7.68 -17.85 -3.06
C LYS A 523 -6.88 -19.14 -3.26
N ALA A 524 -5.82 -19.12 -4.07
CA ALA A 524 -4.91 -20.25 -4.25
C ALA A 524 -4.12 -20.58 -2.95
N ILE A 525 -3.71 -19.56 -2.20
CA ILE A 525 -3.08 -19.71 -0.87
C ILE A 525 -4.07 -20.39 0.08
N LEU A 526 -5.31 -19.92 0.15
CA LEU A 526 -6.35 -20.54 1.00
C LEU A 526 -6.63 -22.00 0.60
N LYS A 527 -6.60 -22.29 -0.70
CA LYS A 527 -6.86 -23.64 -1.25
C LYS A 527 -5.73 -24.62 -1.01
N PHE A 528 -4.50 -24.26 -1.40
CA PHE A 528 -3.35 -25.16 -1.41
C PHE A 528 -2.51 -25.08 -0.13
N LYS A 529 -2.79 -24.11 0.73
CA LYS A 529 -2.17 -23.90 2.05
C LYS A 529 -0.63 -23.95 2.04
N PRO A 530 0.07 -23.19 1.17
CA PRO A 530 1.53 -23.17 1.20
C PRO A 530 2.09 -22.57 2.49
N ASN A 531 3.24 -23.05 2.94
CA ASN A 531 3.99 -22.45 4.03
C ASN A 531 4.96 -21.38 3.50
N PHE A 532 4.64 -20.10 3.71
CA PHE A 532 5.52 -18.98 3.35
C PHE A 532 6.19 -18.29 4.54
N TYR A 533 5.95 -18.74 5.78
CA TYR A 533 6.48 -18.08 6.97
C TYR A 533 8.01 -17.95 6.95
N GLN A 534 8.49 -16.76 7.28
CA GLN A 534 9.89 -16.43 7.47
C GLN A 534 10.00 -15.37 8.58
N PRO A 535 11.18 -15.17 9.20
CA PRO A 535 11.34 -14.11 10.19
C PRO A 535 10.99 -12.73 9.62
N ILE A 536 10.26 -11.91 10.39
CA ILE A 536 9.85 -10.55 9.99
C ILE A 536 11.07 -9.68 9.68
N SER A 537 12.20 -9.87 10.37
CA SER A 537 13.45 -9.17 10.05
C SER A 537 13.88 -9.37 8.59
N LYS A 538 13.53 -10.50 7.96
CA LYS A 538 13.78 -10.77 6.54
C LYS A 538 12.77 -10.13 5.62
N ILE A 539 11.52 -9.94 6.07
CA ILE A 539 10.55 -9.10 5.38
C ILE A 539 11.04 -7.64 5.39
N ASP A 540 11.53 -7.13 6.52
CA ASP A 540 12.09 -5.78 6.62
C ASP A 540 13.34 -5.60 5.73
N GLU A 541 14.26 -6.59 5.70
CA GLU A 541 15.40 -6.59 4.77
C GLU A 541 14.93 -6.54 3.31
N ASN A 542 13.93 -7.35 2.96
CA ASN A 542 13.33 -7.35 1.63
C ASN A 542 12.63 -6.04 1.28
N MET A 543 11.99 -5.38 2.24
CA MET A 543 11.40 -4.07 2.02
C MET A 543 12.47 -3.04 1.67
N ASN A 544 13.66 -3.10 2.27
CA ASN A 544 14.79 -2.26 1.84
C ASN A 544 15.26 -2.61 0.42
N ILE A 545 15.41 -3.90 0.10
CA ILE A 545 15.80 -4.37 -1.24
C ILE A 545 14.78 -3.90 -2.30
N ALA A 546 13.49 -3.92 -1.99
CA ALA A 546 12.43 -3.52 -2.91
C ALA A 546 12.51 -2.04 -3.36
N HIS A 547 13.25 -1.20 -2.65
CA HIS A 547 13.47 0.19 -3.04
C HIS A 547 14.58 0.36 -4.08
N GLU A 548 15.52 -0.59 -4.19
CA GLU A 548 16.67 -0.46 -5.08
C GLU A 548 16.23 -0.25 -6.55
N VAL A 549 17.03 0.51 -7.30
CA VAL A 549 16.79 0.69 -8.74
C VAL A 549 16.88 -0.65 -9.47
N ASP A 550 15.86 -0.97 -10.26
CA ASP A 550 15.67 -2.23 -10.96
C ASP A 550 15.60 -3.46 -10.02
N ALA A 551 15.17 -3.30 -8.76
CA ALA A 551 15.11 -4.39 -7.77
C ALA A 551 14.40 -5.64 -8.28
N THR A 552 13.33 -5.45 -9.08
CA THR A 552 12.56 -6.53 -9.72
C THR A 552 13.45 -7.52 -10.47
N ILE A 553 14.45 -7.03 -11.21
CA ILE A 553 15.25 -7.81 -12.16
C ILE A 553 16.71 -7.98 -11.73
N LYS A 554 17.24 -7.12 -10.86
CA LYS A 554 18.65 -7.17 -10.41
C LYS A 554 18.82 -7.80 -9.03
N SER A 555 17.82 -7.69 -8.17
CA SER A 555 17.95 -8.06 -6.76
C SER A 555 17.38 -9.45 -6.47
N LYS A 556 17.73 -9.98 -5.29
CA LYS A 556 17.18 -11.23 -4.78
C LYS A 556 16.61 -11.02 -3.39
N PHE A 557 15.42 -11.55 -3.16
CA PHE A 557 14.65 -11.43 -1.93
C PHE A 557 14.80 -12.69 -1.09
N TRP A 558 14.93 -12.54 0.22
CA TRP A 558 14.76 -13.66 1.14
C TRP A 558 13.36 -14.23 1.00
N PHE A 559 13.27 -15.53 0.79
CA PHE A 559 12.00 -16.23 0.71
C PHE A 559 12.12 -17.61 1.35
N ARG A 560 10.99 -18.17 1.78
CA ARG A 560 10.91 -19.57 2.18
C ARG A 560 11.48 -20.43 1.06
N ASN A 561 12.40 -21.33 1.40
CA ASN A 561 12.91 -22.30 0.44
C ASN A 561 11.72 -23.06 -0.16
N PRO A 562 11.57 -23.12 -1.50
CA PRO A 562 10.42 -23.77 -2.14
C PRO A 562 10.20 -25.23 -1.74
N LYS A 563 11.26 -25.95 -1.35
CA LYS A 563 11.15 -27.31 -0.77
C LYS A 563 10.37 -27.36 0.55
N CYS A 564 10.30 -26.22 1.24
CA CYS A 564 9.60 -26.02 2.50
C CYS A 564 8.26 -25.29 2.34
N TRP A 565 7.72 -25.14 1.12
CA TRP A 565 6.38 -24.60 0.91
C TRP A 565 5.28 -25.60 1.28
N CYS A 566 5.65 -26.86 1.57
CA CYS A 566 4.71 -27.96 1.83
C CYS A 566 3.68 -28.13 0.71
N LEU A 567 4.15 -28.05 -0.55
CA LEU A 567 3.37 -28.32 -1.76
C LEU A 567 3.91 -29.57 -2.46
N GLU A 568 3.01 -30.35 -3.05
CA GLU A 568 3.34 -31.46 -3.95
C GLU A 568 3.63 -30.90 -5.35
N ASN A 569 4.90 -30.64 -5.66
CA ASN A 569 5.32 -29.97 -6.90
C ASN A 569 4.81 -30.68 -8.16
N GLU A 570 4.73 -32.00 -8.16
CA GLU A 570 4.22 -32.80 -9.28
C GLU A 570 2.78 -32.45 -9.66
N GLU A 571 1.96 -32.04 -8.70
CA GLU A 571 0.56 -31.68 -8.98
C GLU A 571 0.41 -30.33 -9.71
N PHE A 572 1.50 -29.58 -9.89
CA PHE A 572 1.52 -28.31 -10.61
C PHE A 572 2.19 -28.42 -11.99
N ILE A 573 2.61 -29.62 -12.38
CA ILE A 573 3.10 -29.91 -13.73
C ILE A 573 2.00 -29.57 -14.75
N GLY A 574 2.37 -28.85 -15.81
CA GLY A 574 1.46 -28.45 -16.88
C GLY A 574 0.59 -27.23 -16.59
N TYR A 575 0.57 -26.69 -15.37
CA TYR A 575 -0.21 -25.48 -15.03
C TYR A 575 0.57 -24.18 -15.24
N ASP A 576 1.47 -24.11 -16.23
CA ASP A 576 2.09 -22.85 -16.64
C ASP A 576 1.20 -22.06 -17.62
N LEU A 577 1.69 -20.93 -18.14
CA LEU A 577 0.92 -20.07 -19.04
C LEU A 577 0.51 -20.74 -20.36
N SER A 578 1.17 -21.83 -20.77
CA SER A 578 0.77 -22.61 -21.95
C SER A 578 -0.47 -23.47 -21.71
N TRP A 579 -0.91 -23.63 -20.45
CA TRP A 579 -2.18 -24.28 -20.11
C TRP A 579 -3.36 -23.61 -20.81
N PHE A 580 -3.38 -22.28 -20.86
CA PHE A 580 -4.44 -21.53 -21.55
C PHE A 580 -4.45 -21.84 -23.05
N ASP A 581 -3.28 -21.95 -23.68
CA ASP A 581 -3.19 -22.23 -25.12
C ASP A 581 -3.72 -23.64 -25.42
N ARG A 582 -3.39 -24.64 -24.59
CA ARG A 582 -3.93 -26.01 -24.71
C ARG A 582 -5.40 -26.13 -24.35
N PHE A 583 -5.90 -25.27 -23.46
CA PHE A 583 -7.30 -25.24 -23.10
C PHE A 583 -8.18 -24.60 -24.20
N ILE A 584 -7.69 -23.51 -24.81
CA ILE A 584 -8.39 -22.74 -25.85
C ILE A 584 -8.37 -23.47 -27.19
N ASN A 585 -7.24 -24.08 -27.57
CA ASN A 585 -7.13 -24.86 -28.80
C ASN A 585 -7.51 -26.33 -28.54
N GLU A 586 -8.07 -27.05 -29.52
CA GLU A 586 -8.32 -28.50 -29.38
C GLU A 586 -7.00 -29.23 -29.05
N GLY A 587 -6.81 -29.66 -27.79
CA GLY A 587 -5.55 -30.29 -27.39
C GLY A 587 -5.25 -30.43 -25.90
N ASN A 588 -6.24 -30.64 -25.02
CA ASN A 588 -5.97 -31.18 -23.69
C ASN A 588 -6.39 -32.67 -23.64
N ASP A 589 -5.41 -33.51 -23.29
CA ASP A 589 -5.58 -34.83 -22.66
C ASP A 589 -5.69 -36.10 -23.54
N GLU A 590 -4.92 -36.20 -24.63
CA GLU A 590 -4.15 -37.44 -24.78
C GLU A 590 -2.79 -37.23 -24.11
N LEU A 591 -2.73 -37.47 -22.80
CA LEU A 591 -1.50 -37.76 -22.05
C LEU A 591 -0.91 -39.10 -22.52
N GLY A 592 -0.73 -39.25 -23.83
CA GLY A 592 -0.25 -40.42 -24.52
C GLY A 592 1.20 -40.23 -24.93
N VAL A 593 2.11 -40.65 -24.05
CA VAL A 593 3.45 -41.22 -24.31
C VAL A 593 4.48 -40.41 -25.15
N ASP A 594 4.12 -39.39 -25.92
CA ASP A 594 5.06 -38.71 -26.82
C ASP A 594 5.12 -37.20 -26.53
N GLU A 595 6.23 -36.81 -25.88
CA GLU A 595 6.87 -35.49 -25.77
C GLU A 595 6.12 -34.25 -26.31
N VAL A 596 5.05 -33.84 -25.63
CA VAL A 596 4.70 -32.41 -25.59
C VAL A 596 5.67 -31.77 -24.60
N TYR A 597 6.39 -30.73 -25.02
CA TYR A 597 7.42 -30.03 -24.24
C TYR A 597 6.79 -29.36 -22.99
N VAL A 598 6.50 -30.16 -21.98
CA VAL A 598 6.30 -29.71 -20.62
C VAL A 598 7.71 -29.35 -20.16
N ASN A 599 7.99 -28.08 -19.82
CA ASN A 599 9.19 -27.76 -19.06
C ASN A 599 9.04 -28.47 -17.71
N GLY A 600 9.46 -29.73 -17.70
CA GLY A 600 9.12 -30.73 -16.73
C GLY A 600 9.89 -30.45 -15.45
N TYR A 601 9.17 -30.48 -14.35
CA TYR A 601 9.78 -30.55 -13.04
C TYR A 601 10.53 -31.88 -12.92
N SER A 602 11.73 -31.84 -12.33
CA SER A 602 12.41 -33.07 -11.93
C SER A 602 11.48 -33.90 -11.03
N SER A 603 11.35 -35.20 -11.35
CA SER A 603 10.47 -36.17 -10.69
C SER A 603 10.96 -36.58 -9.28
N HIS A 604 11.23 -35.61 -8.43
CA HIS A 604 11.59 -35.87 -7.04
C HIS A 604 10.34 -35.78 -6.17
N LYS A 605 9.77 -36.95 -5.89
CA LYS A 605 8.70 -37.16 -4.90
C LYS A 605 9.10 -36.53 -3.57
N ASN A 606 8.71 -35.28 -3.35
CA ASN A 606 8.81 -34.64 -2.05
C ASN A 606 7.42 -34.63 -1.40
N GLY A 607 6.87 -35.85 -1.24
CA GLY A 607 5.58 -36.12 -0.59
C GLY A 607 5.52 -35.83 0.91
N VAL A 608 6.55 -35.16 1.44
CA VAL A 608 6.71 -34.79 2.83
C VAL A 608 7.39 -33.43 2.80
N CYS A 609 6.89 -32.48 3.59
CA CYS A 609 7.55 -31.18 3.77
C CYS A 609 8.99 -31.41 4.29
N ASP A 610 9.95 -31.55 3.38
CA ASP A 610 11.32 -31.95 3.69
C ASP A 610 12.13 -30.72 4.09
N CYS A 611 11.83 -30.22 5.29
CA CYS A 611 12.64 -29.24 5.99
C CYS A 611 13.64 -29.93 6.95
N SER A 612 13.93 -31.23 6.73
CA SER A 612 14.70 -32.06 7.68
C SER A 612 16.14 -31.60 7.89
N ASN A 613 16.70 -30.81 6.95
CA ASN A 613 17.93 -30.05 7.14
C ASN A 613 17.60 -28.59 7.49
N SER A 614 17.53 -28.28 8.79
CA SER A 614 17.27 -26.94 9.35
C SER A 614 18.23 -25.82 8.92
N LYS A 615 19.28 -26.14 8.14
CA LYS A 615 20.27 -25.17 7.65
C LYS A 615 19.84 -24.40 6.40
N GLU A 616 18.73 -24.75 5.74
CA GLU A 616 18.28 -24.09 4.49
C GLU A 616 16.76 -23.77 4.44
N GLU A 617 16.10 -23.40 5.55
CA GLU A 617 14.66 -23.03 5.53
C GLU A 617 14.36 -21.79 4.68
N LEU A 618 15.34 -20.88 4.51
CA LEU A 618 15.25 -19.68 3.70
C LEU A 618 16.35 -19.65 2.65
N ARG A 619 16.09 -18.99 1.52
CA ARG A 619 17.11 -18.66 0.52
C ARG A 619 16.76 -17.36 -0.20
N LYS A 620 17.74 -16.78 -0.88
CA LYS A 620 17.51 -15.63 -1.76
C LYS A 620 17.04 -16.11 -3.14
N LEU A 621 15.90 -15.60 -3.59
CA LEU A 621 15.29 -15.86 -4.90
C LEU A 621 15.08 -14.55 -5.65
N THR A 622 15.22 -14.59 -6.98
CA THR A 622 14.81 -13.48 -7.87
C THR A 622 13.28 -13.36 -7.91
N THR A 623 12.78 -12.21 -8.34
CA THR A 623 11.33 -12.03 -8.59
C THR A 623 10.82 -13.04 -9.62
N ASP A 624 11.59 -13.28 -10.68
CA ASP A 624 11.29 -14.29 -11.70
C ASP A 624 11.10 -15.69 -11.11
N GLU A 625 12.07 -16.15 -10.31
CA GLU A 625 12.00 -17.44 -9.62
C GLU A 625 10.75 -17.53 -8.72
N ILE A 626 10.41 -16.48 -7.96
CA ILE A 626 9.24 -16.49 -7.08
C ILE A 626 7.94 -16.55 -7.89
N ILE A 627 7.79 -15.70 -8.91
CA ILE A 627 6.56 -15.55 -9.69
C ILE A 627 6.37 -16.70 -10.68
N ASN A 628 7.37 -16.97 -11.51
CA ASN A 628 7.30 -17.93 -12.62
C ASN A 628 7.79 -19.33 -12.25
N GLY A 629 8.48 -19.47 -11.12
CA GLY A 629 9.03 -20.74 -10.67
C GLY A 629 10.39 -21.04 -11.30
N SER A 630 10.78 -22.30 -11.24
CA SER A 630 11.97 -22.84 -11.90
C SER A 630 11.68 -24.23 -12.44
N ASP A 631 12.70 -25.00 -12.80
CA ASP A 631 12.59 -26.45 -13.07
C ASP A 631 12.36 -27.29 -11.80
N THR A 632 12.44 -26.68 -10.61
CA THR A 632 12.40 -27.40 -9.33
C THR A 632 11.22 -27.06 -8.43
N PHE A 633 10.50 -25.96 -8.69
CA PHE A 633 9.30 -25.58 -7.94
C PHE A 633 8.34 -24.72 -8.78
N PRO A 634 7.02 -24.76 -8.48
CA PRO A 634 5.97 -24.23 -9.36
C PRO A 634 6.03 -22.71 -9.60
N GLY A 635 6.43 -21.93 -8.60
CA GLY A 635 6.21 -20.47 -8.61
C GLY A 635 4.73 -20.11 -8.43
N LEU A 636 4.44 -18.84 -8.19
CA LEU A 636 3.08 -18.37 -7.86
C LEU A 636 2.10 -18.46 -9.03
N ILE A 637 2.57 -18.28 -10.28
CA ILE A 637 1.71 -18.32 -11.46
C ILE A 637 1.04 -19.70 -11.59
N LYS A 638 1.76 -20.80 -11.36
CA LYS A 638 1.19 -22.13 -11.53
C LYS A 638 0.13 -22.47 -10.48
N LEU A 639 0.26 -21.92 -9.27
CA LEU A 639 -0.79 -22.00 -8.25
C LEU A 639 -2.07 -21.31 -8.72
N VAL A 640 -1.94 -20.11 -9.30
CA VAL A 640 -3.08 -19.36 -9.85
C VAL A 640 -3.74 -20.10 -11.03
N VAL A 641 -2.95 -20.59 -11.98
CA VAL A 641 -3.49 -21.32 -13.15
C VAL A 641 -4.22 -22.60 -12.72
N LYS A 642 -3.65 -23.37 -11.80
CA LYS A 642 -4.31 -24.56 -11.25
C LYS A 642 -5.61 -24.22 -10.50
N LEU A 643 -5.63 -23.11 -9.76
CA LEU A 643 -6.88 -22.65 -9.12
C LEU A 643 -7.95 -22.35 -10.17
N ILE A 644 -7.61 -21.59 -11.22
CA ILE A 644 -8.56 -21.25 -12.30
C ILE A 644 -9.15 -22.53 -12.90
N SER A 645 -8.30 -23.50 -13.25
CA SER A 645 -8.75 -24.76 -13.88
C SER A 645 -9.66 -25.60 -12.98
N LEU A 646 -9.45 -25.56 -11.66
CA LEU A 646 -10.19 -26.39 -10.72
C LEU A 646 -11.50 -25.77 -10.26
N GLU A 647 -11.54 -24.44 -10.07
CA GLU A 647 -12.64 -23.79 -9.36
C GLU A 647 -13.43 -22.76 -10.17
N LEU A 648 -12.87 -22.23 -11.27
CA LEU A 648 -13.51 -21.13 -12.01
C LEU A 648 -14.06 -21.54 -13.38
N LEU A 649 -13.68 -22.71 -13.89
CA LEU A 649 -14.23 -23.21 -15.15
C LEU A 649 -15.65 -23.76 -14.96
N PRO A 650 -16.57 -23.54 -15.93
CA PRO A 650 -17.86 -24.21 -15.96
C PRO A 650 -17.70 -25.73 -15.94
N GLU A 651 -18.64 -26.45 -15.31
CA GLU A 651 -18.58 -27.92 -15.25
C GLU A 651 -18.55 -28.58 -16.63
N SER A 652 -19.22 -27.99 -17.62
CA SER A 652 -19.25 -28.47 -19.01
C SER A 652 -17.91 -28.32 -19.74
N ALA A 653 -17.05 -27.41 -19.29
CA ALA A 653 -15.83 -27.00 -19.98
C ALA A 653 -14.56 -27.31 -19.16
N LYS A 654 -14.57 -28.36 -18.33
CA LYS A 654 -13.41 -28.73 -17.49
C LYS A 654 -12.19 -29.21 -18.28
N HIS A 655 -12.40 -29.76 -19.47
CA HIS A 655 -11.33 -30.42 -20.25
C HIS A 655 -10.92 -29.61 -21.49
N HIS A 656 -11.86 -28.95 -22.16
CA HIS A 656 -11.60 -28.13 -23.32
C HIS A 656 -12.53 -26.93 -23.36
N CYS A 657 -12.09 -25.86 -24.02
CA CYS A 657 -12.94 -24.71 -24.29
C CYS A 657 -13.98 -25.07 -25.36
N ASP A 658 -15.25 -24.96 -25.01
CA ASP A 658 -16.40 -25.30 -25.86
C ASP A 658 -17.05 -24.07 -26.52
N SER A 659 -16.58 -22.86 -26.20
CA SER A 659 -17.17 -21.61 -26.68
C SER A 659 -16.16 -20.47 -26.88
N ASN A 660 -16.39 -19.66 -27.92
CA ASN A 660 -15.58 -18.47 -28.21
C ASN A 660 -15.59 -17.44 -27.06
N GLU A 661 -16.70 -17.38 -26.31
CA GLU A 661 -16.83 -16.49 -25.16
C GLU A 661 -15.87 -16.91 -24.04
N LEU A 662 -15.87 -18.19 -23.66
CA LEU A 662 -14.94 -18.72 -22.65
C LEU A 662 -13.48 -18.58 -23.11
N ALA A 663 -13.20 -18.83 -24.40
CA ALA A 663 -11.86 -18.66 -24.97
C ALA A 663 -11.37 -17.21 -24.81
N SER A 664 -12.24 -16.23 -25.05
CA SER A 664 -11.92 -14.80 -24.89
C SER A 664 -11.64 -14.44 -23.43
N LYS A 665 -12.44 -14.98 -22.48
CA LYS A 665 -12.22 -14.80 -21.03
C LYS A 665 -10.87 -15.40 -20.60
N MET A 666 -10.55 -16.60 -21.08
CA MET A 666 -9.28 -17.28 -20.80
C MET A 666 -8.07 -16.53 -21.39
N LEU A 667 -8.19 -16.03 -22.63
CA LEU A 667 -7.13 -15.23 -23.25
C LEU A 667 -6.86 -13.94 -22.47
N LYS A 668 -7.91 -13.31 -21.92
CA LYS A 668 -7.78 -12.13 -21.07
C LYS A 668 -7.05 -12.43 -19.77
N LEU A 669 -7.44 -13.50 -19.06
CA LEU A 669 -6.70 -13.94 -17.85
C LEU A 669 -5.25 -14.32 -18.18
N GLN A 670 -5.02 -15.02 -19.29
CA GLN A 670 -3.66 -15.35 -19.74
C GLN A 670 -2.84 -14.07 -19.97
N SER A 671 -3.43 -13.03 -20.57
CA SER A 671 -2.76 -11.76 -20.84
C SER A 671 -2.42 -11.00 -19.56
N TYR A 672 -3.31 -11.00 -18.55
CA TYR A 672 -2.99 -10.48 -17.22
C TYR A 672 -1.80 -11.21 -16.59
N LEU A 673 -1.81 -12.55 -16.60
CA LEU A 673 -0.73 -13.34 -16.01
C LEU A 673 0.59 -13.19 -16.80
N LYS A 674 0.53 -13.01 -18.13
CA LYS A 674 1.68 -12.68 -18.98
C LYS A 674 2.30 -11.34 -18.59
N LEU A 675 1.51 -10.30 -18.30
CA LEU A 675 2.04 -9.02 -17.80
C LEU A 675 2.88 -9.21 -16.53
N ILE A 676 2.33 -9.91 -15.53
CA ILE A 676 3.00 -10.18 -14.25
C ILE A 676 4.28 -11.00 -14.48
N SER A 677 4.17 -12.09 -15.24
CA SER A 677 5.27 -12.98 -15.60
C SER A 677 6.41 -12.26 -16.36
N TYR A 678 6.06 -11.39 -17.30
CA TYR A 678 7.03 -10.71 -18.16
C TYR A 678 7.76 -9.59 -17.42
N ARG A 679 7.08 -8.91 -16.48
CA ARG A 679 7.76 -7.96 -15.58
C ARG A 679 8.69 -8.67 -14.61
N ALA A 680 8.26 -9.79 -14.05
CA ALA A 680 9.07 -10.56 -13.10
C ALA A 680 10.36 -11.08 -13.74
N SER A 681 10.28 -11.55 -14.99
CA SER A 681 11.44 -12.01 -15.79
C SER A 681 12.25 -10.88 -16.43
N GLY A 682 11.76 -9.64 -16.43
CA GLY A 682 12.37 -8.51 -17.11
C GLY A 682 12.22 -8.51 -18.64
N LYS A 683 11.35 -9.38 -19.20
CA LYS A 683 10.98 -9.36 -20.62
C LYS A 683 10.32 -8.05 -21.03
N ILE A 684 9.62 -7.39 -20.11
CA ILE A 684 9.08 -6.03 -20.26
C ILE A 684 9.44 -5.20 -19.02
N PRO A 685 9.57 -3.87 -19.14
CA PRO A 685 9.99 -3.03 -18.02
C PRO A 685 8.87 -2.84 -16.97
N THR A 686 9.27 -2.54 -15.74
CA THR A 686 8.38 -1.86 -14.78
C THR A 686 8.16 -0.41 -15.23
N ILE A 687 7.14 0.26 -14.68
CA ILE A 687 6.92 1.68 -14.98
C ILE A 687 8.11 2.52 -14.53
N ALA A 688 8.71 2.22 -13.38
CA ALA A 688 9.86 2.97 -12.89
C ALA A 688 11.06 2.86 -13.82
N LYS A 689 11.37 1.65 -14.29
CA LYS A 689 12.42 1.44 -15.29
C LYS A 689 12.11 2.20 -16.58
N TRP A 690 10.89 2.07 -17.10
CA TRP A 690 10.49 2.75 -18.33
C TRP A 690 10.55 4.28 -18.20
N LEU A 691 10.03 4.86 -17.12
CA LEU A 691 10.08 6.30 -16.85
C LEU A 691 11.53 6.80 -16.74
N ARG A 692 12.40 6.05 -16.04
CA ARG A 692 13.83 6.34 -15.94
C ARG A 692 14.47 6.35 -17.33
N GLU A 693 14.18 5.35 -18.16
CA GLU A 693 14.64 5.29 -19.56
C GLU A 693 14.13 6.49 -20.38
N GLN A 694 12.87 6.91 -20.20
CA GLN A 694 12.32 8.09 -20.89
C GLN A 694 13.02 9.39 -20.47
N VAL A 695 13.46 9.51 -19.21
CA VAL A 695 14.25 10.65 -18.73
C VAL A 695 15.64 10.63 -19.33
N VAL A 696 16.40 9.54 -19.12
CA VAL A 696 17.84 9.50 -19.44
C VAL A 696 18.11 9.55 -20.94
N THR A 697 17.15 9.15 -21.77
CA THR A 697 17.26 9.21 -23.24
C THR A 697 16.73 10.51 -23.84
N SER A 698 16.10 11.39 -23.05
CA SER A 698 15.55 12.66 -23.56
C SER A 698 16.65 13.69 -23.82
N ASN A 699 16.55 14.39 -24.95
CA ASN A 699 17.42 15.54 -25.27
C ASN A 699 17.22 16.73 -24.31
N LEU A 700 16.13 16.75 -23.54
CA LEU A 700 15.86 17.79 -22.54
C LEU A 700 16.58 17.53 -21.21
N TYR A 701 17.04 16.30 -20.98
CA TYR A 701 17.69 15.90 -19.75
C TYR A 701 19.17 16.25 -19.77
N LYS A 702 19.64 16.96 -18.74
CA LYS A 702 21.01 17.52 -18.69
C LYS A 702 21.99 16.62 -17.94
N LYS A 703 21.61 15.35 -17.70
CA LYS A 703 22.37 14.40 -16.88
C LYS A 703 22.67 14.91 -15.47
N ASP A 704 21.80 15.79 -14.94
CA ASP A 704 21.94 16.44 -13.64
C ASP A 704 20.89 15.94 -12.63
N SER A 705 20.23 14.84 -12.96
CA SER A 705 19.11 14.25 -12.21
C SER A 705 17.91 15.17 -12.04
N LYS A 706 17.79 16.25 -12.82
CA LYS A 706 16.65 17.18 -12.75
C LYS A 706 15.67 16.98 -13.90
N ILE A 707 14.40 17.08 -13.56
CA ILE A 707 13.28 17.01 -14.50
C ILE A 707 12.77 18.43 -14.73
N SER A 708 12.94 19.01 -15.92
CA SER A 708 12.41 20.35 -16.24
C SER A 708 10.88 20.33 -16.45
N ASP A 709 10.23 21.49 -16.49
CA ASP A 709 8.79 21.59 -16.79
C ASP A 709 8.45 20.94 -18.15
N GLU A 710 9.31 21.15 -19.15
CA GLU A 710 9.12 20.62 -20.49
C GLU A 710 9.36 19.10 -20.55
N LEU A 711 10.38 18.58 -19.84
CA LEU A 711 10.60 17.14 -19.74
C LEU A 711 9.45 16.44 -18.99
N ASN A 712 8.93 17.08 -17.93
CA ASN A 712 7.75 16.58 -17.24
C ASN A 712 6.52 16.52 -18.16
N TYR A 713 6.28 17.55 -18.97
CA TYR A 713 5.21 17.50 -19.97
C TYR A 713 5.39 16.33 -20.96
N GLU A 714 6.60 16.11 -21.49
CA GLU A 714 6.85 15.00 -22.41
C GLU A 714 6.61 13.63 -21.77
N ILE A 715 7.05 13.43 -20.53
CA ILE A 715 6.84 12.17 -19.81
C ILE A 715 5.35 11.95 -19.52
N ILE A 716 4.64 12.98 -19.05
CA ILE A 716 3.19 12.90 -18.82
C ILE A 716 2.46 12.63 -20.14
N LYS A 717 2.86 13.25 -21.24
CA LYS A 717 2.25 13.00 -22.56
C LYS A 717 2.44 11.55 -23.00
N LYS A 718 3.66 11.00 -22.87
CA LYS A 718 3.92 9.58 -23.14
C LYS A 718 3.09 8.66 -22.22
N SER A 719 2.95 8.99 -20.94
CA SER A 719 2.08 8.24 -20.03
C SER A 719 0.61 8.26 -20.47
N ILE A 720 0.10 9.39 -20.96
CA ILE A 720 -1.25 9.50 -21.54
C ILE A 720 -1.39 8.63 -22.79
N ASP A 721 -0.38 8.62 -23.66
CA ASP A 721 -0.37 7.79 -24.86
C ASP A 721 -0.40 6.29 -24.49
N ILE A 722 0.34 5.86 -23.46
CA ILE A 722 0.24 4.51 -22.88
C ILE A 722 -1.17 4.23 -22.32
N THR A 723 -1.72 5.14 -21.50
CA THR A 723 -3.06 4.99 -20.90
C THR A 723 -4.15 4.81 -21.96
N ASN A 724 -4.02 5.47 -23.11
CA ASN A 724 -4.99 5.42 -24.21
C ASN A 724 -4.66 4.36 -25.28
N TYR A 725 -3.61 3.56 -25.09
CA TYR A 725 -3.11 2.62 -26.08
C TYR A 725 -2.81 3.26 -27.46
N ASP A 726 -2.28 4.49 -27.48
CA ASP A 726 -1.88 5.20 -28.70
C ASP A 726 -0.43 4.84 -29.10
N ASP A 727 -0.26 4.12 -30.22
CA ASP A 727 1.05 3.62 -30.68
C ASP A 727 1.73 4.50 -31.75
N LYS A 728 1.38 5.78 -31.87
CA LYS A 728 1.96 6.70 -32.90
C LYS A 728 3.49 6.74 -32.96
N SER A 729 4.21 6.38 -31.88
CA SER A 729 5.67 6.39 -31.82
C SER A 729 6.31 5.01 -31.56
N GLY A 730 5.58 3.90 -31.71
CA GLY A 730 6.06 2.56 -31.32
C GLY A 730 6.22 2.39 -29.80
N LEU A 731 5.59 3.26 -29.02
CA LEU A 731 5.73 3.34 -27.57
C LEU A 731 5.19 2.08 -26.88
N LEU A 732 4.07 1.52 -27.38
CA LEU A 732 3.44 0.36 -26.77
C LEU A 732 4.32 -0.88 -26.85
N GLU A 733 5.07 -1.07 -27.94
CA GLU A 733 5.97 -2.21 -28.05
C GLU A 733 7.12 -2.13 -27.05
N SER A 734 7.66 -0.92 -26.81
CA SER A 734 8.72 -0.71 -25.81
C SER A 734 8.23 -0.94 -24.37
N TYR A 735 6.94 -0.70 -24.12
CA TYR A 735 6.36 -0.74 -22.78
C TYR A 735 5.74 -2.11 -22.46
N PHE A 736 4.92 -2.66 -23.36
CA PHE A 736 4.20 -3.93 -23.19
C PHE A 736 4.89 -5.11 -23.89
N GLY A 737 5.90 -4.89 -24.72
CA GLY A 737 6.43 -5.91 -25.61
C GLY A 737 5.45 -6.27 -26.73
N LYS A 738 5.97 -6.97 -27.75
CA LYS A 738 5.23 -7.28 -28.98
C LYS A 738 3.91 -8.02 -28.75
N GLU A 739 3.91 -9.00 -27.85
CA GLU A 739 2.79 -9.91 -27.65
C GLU A 739 1.61 -9.23 -26.95
N LEU A 740 1.85 -8.59 -25.80
CA LEU A 740 0.80 -7.87 -25.07
C LEU A 740 0.34 -6.63 -25.85
N LYS A 741 1.24 -5.93 -26.55
CA LYS A 741 0.83 -4.90 -27.51
C LYS A 741 -0.19 -5.45 -28.50
N SER A 742 0.13 -6.57 -29.17
CA SER A 742 -0.76 -7.15 -30.18
C SER A 742 -2.12 -7.53 -29.60
N TYR A 743 -2.15 -8.05 -28.36
CA TYR A 743 -3.40 -8.31 -27.64
C TYR A 743 -4.19 -7.02 -27.38
N LEU A 744 -3.55 -5.99 -26.83
CA LEU A 744 -4.19 -4.73 -26.44
C LEU A 744 -4.71 -3.94 -27.63
N THR A 745 -4.01 -3.95 -28.77
CA THR A 745 -4.44 -3.22 -29.99
C THR A 745 -5.46 -3.98 -30.83
N SER A 746 -5.64 -5.28 -30.59
CA SER A 746 -6.62 -6.10 -31.33
C SER A 746 -7.96 -6.20 -30.61
N ASN A 747 -7.99 -5.92 -29.30
CA ASN A 747 -9.16 -6.09 -28.43
C ASN A 747 -9.67 -4.78 -27.80
N ASN A 748 -8.99 -3.66 -28.03
CA ASN A 748 -9.48 -2.29 -27.80
C ASN A 748 -9.66 -1.60 -29.15
#